data_AF-A0A3M1T8W7-F1
#
_entry.id   AF-A0A3M1T8W7-F1
#
_cell.length_a   1.000
_cell.length_b   1.000
_cell.length_c   1.000
_cell.angle_alpha   90.00
_cell.angle_beta   90.00
_cell.angle_gamma   90.00
#
_symmetry.space_group_name_H-M   'P 1'
#
loop_
_entity.id
_entity.type
_entity.pdbx_description
1 polymer ?
#
loop_
_entity_poly.entity_id
_entity_poly.type
_entity_poly.pdbx_seq_one_letter_code
_entity_poly.pdbx_strand_id
1 'polypeptide(L)'
;MPPAMSPRHLPAALLLLGAAPLCAQPLPDRVAVGDGHMTVGFELKTTTHGDGPDGRTRTHSLMDLVVPTENAGWGEAERATVERWSELSRAERTAFFFAHYRGGHQASNFRVDSTRFPFLDGTISWYGSMNIPHIEVRSKPFDSPREALEAMKRLKAEIPETIAFHVHTRFPQANGDVSANAEALTEWFRRVSWAIWLRRADYSSKTDFVLKAMDNQPINVTELNNALEELRRENPGARKDIIERRGIRLHRLRNADGSTSLDIEFRGLMRDTGRIERYLRLTGEAFGEGRTGGGAFDAANPFRDHDSRGVFKFRTFGWHGKGSWEPRELDYLADKLEELRARFGVSSRVAEADLRTAYRRLATADTENGKKMLLPSAFSWLFLPIEYDPALPEGVQEQVEERKAEYVRKLVRLAERVHRGEFTRPGQIASRARRILYDFVNETYTDAGKHGKLFEWYELSLFRPEELAERTERYRRETGRNRAEAWRRANPPRPTGEGEGFGPRRRGAAEALASYWDLAEVERIFSSARTAALERAAERALAQPELADELERVRRASLELDPSRDVDARYEPSRDLIRVSAGLLDAIDARARELPPAERTTFRRRALGLIFGHELAHAYGIRAERVADAEGLRLLARSPLGAASEAEARAVLEAFARGERLGPLERVRAWLRYGTDRGRAEAIARTARGEADPYAPYRRTDGTIDWKRLGGARAGAEAAGLLHFGLALFLKELALVAATGDRLRIEEFFEGLLTTDFYKEYGLFVVGARAGEVAYTRYLQRFVKPRFLSGILKTNLVLATGIALPQIVGGTFSGKAFAISLGSLGLSATAVRAGLRSIEWVVDLRRARRAGGSLRLAAGAGRLARLGGWFYSVAELAVVLTLADAIEERVHAHLEREDALDRLAAAGEALRSALADPAATPAAARAAADAYHQAWSDYRDFLYAPLHRDEALFAHRLEKLARKAKLLADRRAALLARVEGTPSLRRWIASRHESPEAYADALLRREEDELARDLETAAELYDRERTEHLRAVYEDHRRDAAIPLPPEAFGAAGFSAIRARSLLRRAHRAASSNRLEAYDDEAAVLAAAASALARDGREELAREVREIRALALRTRAADAALARGEAPRVGARGAAGALEAAEPDGR
;
A
#
# COMPACT_ATOMS: atom_id res chain seq x y z
N MET A 1 -29.11 -66.26 4.47
CA MET A 1 -28.71 -67.36 5.39
C MET A 1 -27.73 -68.26 4.65
N PRO A 2 -26.85 -69.00 5.34
CA PRO A 2 -25.94 -68.61 6.43
C PRO A 2 -24.48 -69.04 6.07
N PRO A 3 -23.48 -69.05 6.99
CA PRO A 3 -23.30 -68.32 8.24
C PRO A 3 -22.11 -67.35 8.17
N ALA A 4 -21.69 -66.77 9.31
CA ALA A 4 -20.52 -65.89 9.42
C ALA A 4 -19.34 -66.57 10.14
N MET A 5 -18.14 -66.00 9.98
CA MET A 5 -17.09 -66.05 11.00
C MET A 5 -16.57 -64.62 11.26
N SER A 6 -16.22 -64.34 12.52
CA SER A 6 -15.76 -63.02 12.99
C SER A 6 -14.24 -62.98 13.18
N PRO A 7 -13.61 -61.80 13.27
CA PRO A 7 -12.15 -61.67 13.19
C PRO A 7 -11.46 -61.77 14.55
N ARG A 8 -10.28 -62.41 14.60
CA ARG A 8 -9.20 -62.11 15.57
C ARG A 8 -7.87 -62.83 15.26
N HIS A 9 -6.78 -62.21 15.73
CA HIS A 9 -5.40 -62.73 15.85
C HIS A 9 -4.60 -63.10 14.57
N LEU A 10 -3.83 -62.12 14.07
CA LEU A 10 -2.44 -62.23 13.54
C LEU A 10 -1.78 -60.83 13.74
N PRO A 11 -0.43 -60.68 13.74
CA PRO A 11 0.22 -59.72 14.65
C PRO A 11 0.47 -58.32 14.07
N ALA A 12 0.47 -57.31 14.95
CA ALA A 12 0.71 -55.90 14.64
C ALA A 12 2.18 -55.53 14.30
N ALA A 13 2.99 -56.48 13.81
CA ALA A 13 4.45 -56.36 13.71
C ALA A 13 4.99 -56.04 12.31
N LEU A 14 4.16 -56.05 11.26
CA LEU A 14 4.59 -55.99 9.85
C LEU A 14 4.02 -54.80 9.05
N LEU A 15 3.66 -53.71 9.73
CA LEU A 15 2.99 -52.53 9.14
C LEU A 15 3.80 -51.22 9.25
N LEU A 16 5.11 -51.30 9.52
CA LEU A 16 5.94 -50.16 9.96
C LEU A 16 7.21 -49.86 9.13
N LEU A 17 7.37 -50.43 7.94
CA LEU A 17 8.51 -50.16 7.03
C LEU A 17 8.08 -49.67 5.63
N GLY A 18 7.04 -48.83 5.58
CA GLY A 18 6.77 -47.98 4.42
C GLY A 18 7.53 -46.66 4.54
N ALA A 19 8.30 -46.29 3.53
CA ALA A 19 9.03 -45.02 3.53
C ALA A 19 8.06 -43.83 3.52
N ALA A 20 7.85 -43.22 4.68
CA ALA A 20 7.19 -41.94 4.80
C ALA A 20 7.96 -40.86 4.01
N PRO A 21 7.34 -39.73 3.63
CA PRO A 21 8.12 -38.51 3.40
C PRO A 21 9.00 -38.24 4.65
N LEU A 22 10.04 -37.42 4.51
CA LEU A 22 10.77 -36.88 5.66
C LEU A 22 9.83 -35.96 6.46
N CYS A 23 8.99 -36.57 7.29
CA CYS A 23 8.20 -35.94 8.33
C CYS A 23 9.20 -35.27 9.27
N ALA A 24 9.43 -33.97 9.04
CA ALA A 24 10.36 -33.17 9.81
C ALA A 24 10.07 -33.39 11.30
N GLN A 25 10.99 -34.09 11.99
CA GLN A 25 10.73 -34.64 13.32
C GLN A 25 10.13 -33.54 14.22
N PRO A 26 9.07 -33.82 15.00
CA PRO A 26 8.44 -32.78 15.81
C PRO A 26 9.50 -32.11 16.70
N LEU A 27 9.39 -30.80 16.94
CA LEU A 27 10.32 -30.09 17.83
C LEU A 27 10.52 -30.91 19.11
N PRO A 28 11.76 -31.13 19.57
CA PRO A 28 12.01 -31.96 20.74
C PRO A 28 11.38 -31.30 21.96
N ASP A 29 10.91 -32.11 22.92
CA ASP A 29 10.24 -31.61 24.12
C ASP A 29 11.20 -30.97 25.12
N ARG A 30 12.51 -31.21 24.98
CA ARG A 30 13.62 -30.50 25.63
C ARG A 30 14.83 -30.49 24.69
N VAL A 31 15.70 -29.51 24.83
CA VAL A 31 17.06 -29.54 24.27
C VAL A 31 18.02 -29.42 25.45
N ALA A 32 18.76 -30.48 25.75
CA ALA A 32 19.83 -30.45 26.74
C ALA A 32 21.04 -29.68 26.18
N VAL A 33 21.73 -28.94 27.05
CA VAL A 33 22.83 -28.01 26.74
C VAL A 33 23.76 -27.96 27.95
N GLY A 34 24.66 -28.94 28.06
CA GLY A 34 25.42 -29.20 29.29
C GLY A 34 24.49 -29.58 30.44
N ASP A 35 24.85 -29.19 31.66
CA ASP A 35 24.11 -29.52 32.91
C ASP A 35 22.68 -28.93 33.03
N GLY A 36 22.09 -28.43 31.94
CA GLY A 36 20.73 -27.89 31.90
C GLY A 36 20.09 -27.96 30.51
N HIS A 37 19.00 -27.21 30.31
CA HIS A 37 18.23 -27.23 29.06
C HIS A 37 17.93 -25.85 28.51
N MET A 38 17.81 -25.75 27.18
CA MET A 38 17.33 -24.54 26.52
C MET A 38 15.88 -24.25 26.94
N THR A 39 15.61 -23.04 27.42
CA THR A 39 14.24 -22.56 27.63
C THR A 39 13.84 -21.57 26.52
N VAL A 40 12.55 -21.55 26.17
CA VAL A 40 12.01 -20.68 25.13
C VAL A 40 11.00 -19.72 25.74
N GLY A 41 11.07 -18.44 25.39
CA GLY A 41 10.05 -17.44 25.70
C GLY A 41 9.68 -16.62 24.47
N PHE A 42 8.68 -15.76 24.58
CA PHE A 42 8.37 -14.81 23.52
C PHE A 42 7.78 -13.49 24.03
N GLU A 43 8.06 -12.40 23.32
CA GLU A 43 7.33 -11.15 23.43
C GLU A 43 6.34 -11.00 22.28
N LEU A 44 5.21 -10.39 22.57
CA LEU A 44 4.10 -10.16 21.66
C LEU A 44 4.03 -8.67 21.33
N LYS A 45 4.33 -8.28 20.09
CA LYS A 45 4.34 -6.87 19.66
C LYS A 45 3.38 -6.64 18.52
N THR A 46 2.41 -5.76 18.70
CA THR A 46 1.49 -5.35 17.64
C THR A 46 1.94 -4.05 17.00
N THR A 47 2.15 -4.07 15.68
CA THR A 47 2.26 -2.86 14.87
C THR A 47 0.92 -2.62 14.19
N THR A 48 0.08 -1.77 14.78
CA THR A 48 -1.07 -1.18 14.07
C THR A 48 -0.58 -0.18 13.02
N HIS A 49 -1.30 -0.05 11.91
CA HIS A 49 -1.00 0.93 10.85
C HIS A 49 -1.60 2.31 11.20
N GLY A 50 -1.35 2.81 12.41
CA GLY A 50 -2.02 4.01 12.96
C GLY A 50 -1.06 5.14 13.34
N ASP A 51 -1.47 6.37 13.03
CA ASP A 51 -0.76 7.61 13.39
C ASP A 51 -0.91 7.92 14.88
N GLY A 52 -0.10 7.26 15.71
CA GLY A 52 0.34 7.73 17.03
C GLY A 52 -0.72 8.07 18.09
N PRO A 53 -0.33 8.81 19.16
CA PRO A 53 -1.28 9.49 20.05
C PRO A 53 -1.96 10.69 19.35
N ASP A 54 -1.43 11.13 18.22
CA ASP A 54 -1.90 12.28 17.44
C ASP A 54 -3.17 11.96 16.62
N GLY A 55 -3.63 10.70 16.57
CA GLY A 55 -5.07 10.41 16.52
C GLY A 55 -5.62 9.38 15.53
N ARG A 56 -4.82 8.46 14.93
CA ARG A 56 -5.35 7.48 13.95
C ARG A 56 -5.28 5.99 14.34
N THR A 57 -5.47 5.65 15.62
CA THR A 57 -5.77 4.26 16.02
C THR A 57 -6.82 4.19 17.13
N ARG A 58 -7.99 3.59 16.85
CA ARG A 58 -9.06 3.40 17.85
C ARG A 58 -9.16 1.99 18.41
N THR A 59 -8.65 0.97 17.70
CA THR A 59 -8.64 -0.42 18.15
C THR A 59 -7.22 -0.96 18.14
N HIS A 60 -6.84 -1.63 19.22
CA HIS A 60 -5.53 -2.22 19.38
C HIS A 60 -5.66 -3.65 19.93
N SER A 61 -5.14 -4.64 19.19
CA SER A 61 -5.39 -6.08 19.43
C SER A 61 -5.00 -6.57 20.83
N LEU A 62 -3.96 -5.98 21.44
CA LEU A 62 -3.53 -6.40 22.78
C LEU A 62 -4.53 -6.04 23.90
N MET A 63 -5.56 -5.25 23.63
CA MET A 63 -6.64 -4.99 24.60
C MET A 63 -7.54 -6.21 24.88
N ASP A 64 -7.28 -7.36 24.24
CA ASP A 64 -7.88 -8.65 24.59
C ASP A 64 -6.96 -9.53 25.46
N LEU A 65 -5.73 -9.08 25.72
CA LEU A 65 -4.77 -9.68 26.66
C LEU A 65 -4.51 -8.82 27.89
N VAL A 66 -4.82 -7.53 27.83
CA VAL A 66 -4.54 -6.57 28.89
C VAL A 66 -5.79 -6.40 29.75
N VAL A 67 -5.61 -6.40 31.07
CA VAL A 67 -6.63 -6.03 32.07
C VAL A 67 -6.10 -4.93 32.99
N PRO A 68 -6.94 -4.00 33.46
CA PRO A 68 -6.56 -3.02 34.47
C PRO A 68 -6.04 -3.65 35.77
N THR A 69 -5.11 -2.97 36.43
CA THR A 69 -4.71 -3.24 37.83
C THR A 69 -5.24 -2.15 38.74
N GLU A 70 -6.02 -2.54 39.75
CA GLU A 70 -6.62 -1.60 40.71
C GLU A 70 -5.58 -0.60 41.26
N ASN A 71 -5.90 0.69 41.11
CA ASN A 71 -5.04 1.79 41.57
C ASN A 71 -5.84 2.67 42.53
N ALA A 72 -5.33 2.89 43.74
CA ALA A 72 -5.97 3.72 44.76
C ALA A 72 -6.20 5.19 44.30
N GLY A 73 -5.45 5.67 43.29
CA GLY A 73 -5.63 6.96 42.64
C GLY A 73 -6.66 7.00 41.51
N TRP A 74 -7.47 5.95 41.32
CA TRP A 74 -8.62 5.95 40.41
C TRP A 74 -9.87 6.54 41.06
N GLY A 75 -10.66 7.25 40.25
CA GLY A 75 -11.99 7.71 40.65
C GLY A 75 -13.03 6.60 40.54
N GLU A 76 -14.26 6.95 40.91
CA GLU A 76 -15.43 6.09 40.81
C GLU A 76 -15.74 5.72 39.35
N ALA A 77 -15.57 6.67 38.42
CA ALA A 77 -15.78 6.44 36.99
C ALA A 77 -14.75 5.47 36.39
N GLU A 78 -13.48 5.58 36.80
CA GLU A 78 -12.45 4.62 36.42
C GLU A 78 -12.71 3.24 37.01
N ARG A 79 -13.06 3.11 38.30
CA ARG A 79 -13.42 1.82 38.92
C ARG A 79 -14.61 1.14 38.24
N ALA A 80 -15.69 1.86 37.99
CA ALA A 80 -16.85 1.33 37.25
C ALA A 80 -16.54 0.91 35.79
N THR A 81 -15.48 1.48 35.20
CA THR A 81 -14.99 1.08 33.86
C THR A 81 -14.09 -0.16 33.93
N VAL A 82 -13.39 -0.33 35.05
CA VAL A 82 -12.47 -1.45 35.37
C VAL A 82 -13.24 -2.72 35.74
N GLU A 83 -14.26 -2.61 36.59
CA GLU A 83 -15.17 -3.71 36.96
C GLU A 83 -15.82 -4.33 35.73
N ARG A 84 -16.18 -3.49 34.75
CA ARG A 84 -16.84 -3.86 33.49
C ARG A 84 -15.88 -4.13 32.33
N TRP A 85 -14.57 -4.28 32.59
CA TRP A 85 -13.55 -4.36 31.53
C TRP A 85 -13.80 -5.47 30.50
N SER A 86 -14.28 -6.63 30.95
CA SER A 86 -14.65 -7.76 30.09
C SER A 86 -15.81 -7.43 29.13
N GLU A 87 -16.71 -6.53 29.53
CA GLU A 87 -17.86 -6.07 28.72
C GLU A 87 -17.46 -4.99 27.70
N LEU A 88 -16.42 -4.19 27.97
CA LEU A 88 -15.99 -3.11 27.09
C LEU A 88 -15.55 -3.63 25.73
N SER A 89 -15.91 -2.91 24.66
CA SER A 89 -15.38 -3.19 23.32
C SER A 89 -13.86 -2.97 23.26
N ARG A 90 -13.18 -3.63 22.31
CA ARG A 90 -11.74 -3.40 22.04
C ARG A 90 -11.43 -1.91 21.83
N ALA A 91 -12.37 -1.13 21.28
CA ALA A 91 -12.20 0.30 21.07
C ALA A 91 -12.25 1.10 22.39
N GLU A 92 -13.20 0.81 23.27
CA GLU A 92 -13.31 1.45 24.58
C GLU A 92 -12.13 1.09 25.48
N ARG A 93 -11.72 -0.19 25.49
CA ARG A 93 -10.48 -0.62 26.17
C ARG A 93 -9.25 0.10 25.64
N THR A 94 -9.12 0.27 24.31
CA THR A 94 -8.01 1.01 23.68
C THR A 94 -8.01 2.48 24.11
N ALA A 95 -9.18 3.13 24.12
CA ALA A 95 -9.32 4.52 24.54
C ALA A 95 -9.03 4.71 26.04
N PHE A 96 -9.55 3.83 26.90
CA PHE A 96 -9.27 3.85 28.33
C PHE A 96 -7.79 3.59 28.62
N PHE A 97 -7.18 2.61 27.94
CA PHE A 97 -5.75 2.35 28.04
C PHE A 97 -4.95 3.61 27.73
N PHE A 98 -5.12 4.24 26.56
CA PHE A 98 -4.37 5.44 26.22
C PHE A 98 -4.70 6.67 27.09
N ALA A 99 -5.91 6.77 27.65
CA ALA A 99 -6.27 7.84 28.58
C ALA A 99 -5.60 7.70 29.96
N HIS A 100 -5.38 6.47 30.43
CA HIS A 100 -4.84 6.18 31.77
C HIS A 100 -3.39 5.63 31.74
N TYR A 101 -2.77 5.49 30.57
CA TYR A 101 -1.36 5.12 30.42
C TYR A 101 -0.43 6.32 30.69
N ARG A 102 0.27 6.32 31.82
CA ARG A 102 1.07 7.47 32.28
C ARG A 102 2.48 7.58 31.67
N GLY A 103 2.90 6.60 30.86
CA GLY A 103 4.25 6.53 30.28
C GLY A 103 5.29 5.91 31.22
N GLY A 104 6.29 5.24 30.66
CA GLY A 104 7.39 4.59 31.39
C GLY A 104 7.38 3.06 31.30
N HIS A 105 8.45 2.41 31.76
CA HIS A 105 8.65 0.96 31.62
C HIS A 105 7.85 0.09 32.63
N GLN A 106 7.13 0.69 33.57
CA GLN A 106 6.30 -0.02 34.55
C GLN A 106 4.88 0.57 34.54
N ALA A 107 3.98 -0.12 33.86
CA ALA A 107 2.59 0.31 33.69
C ALA A 107 1.73 -0.08 34.90
N SER A 108 1.86 0.60 36.03
CA SER A 108 1.15 0.31 37.31
C SER A 108 -0.40 0.36 37.28
N ASN A 109 -0.99 0.51 36.10
CA ASN A 109 -2.43 0.64 35.84
C ASN A 109 -2.98 -0.53 35.03
N PHE A 110 -2.12 -1.40 34.46
CA PHE A 110 -2.51 -2.49 33.56
C PHE A 110 -1.56 -3.69 33.72
N ARG A 111 -2.10 -4.91 33.70
CA ARG A 111 -1.37 -6.19 33.67
C ARG A 111 -1.92 -7.10 32.57
N VAL A 112 -1.22 -8.19 32.29
CA VAL A 112 -1.74 -9.24 31.41
C VAL A 112 -2.83 -10.05 32.11
N ASP A 113 -3.82 -10.52 31.36
CA ASP A 113 -4.79 -11.54 31.76
C ASP A 113 -4.08 -12.92 31.85
N SER A 114 -3.29 -13.06 32.91
CA SER A 114 -2.65 -14.32 33.30
C SER A 114 -3.64 -15.39 33.77
N THR A 115 -4.94 -15.08 33.85
CA THR A 115 -6.00 -16.07 34.17
C THR A 115 -6.43 -16.80 32.90
N ARG A 116 -6.74 -16.06 31.82
CA ARG A 116 -7.04 -16.65 30.50
C ARG A 116 -5.80 -17.17 29.79
N PHE A 117 -4.64 -16.56 30.03
CA PHE A 117 -3.36 -16.90 29.41
C PHE A 117 -2.29 -17.20 30.47
N PRO A 118 -2.37 -18.34 31.18
CA PRO A 118 -1.50 -18.66 32.33
C PRO A 118 -0.02 -18.85 31.98
N PHE A 119 0.33 -18.94 30.71
CA PHE A 119 1.69 -18.97 30.18
C PHE A 119 2.28 -17.56 29.91
N LEU A 120 1.53 -16.48 30.18
CA LEU A 120 2.04 -15.11 30.15
C LEU A 120 2.52 -14.67 31.54
N ASP A 121 3.55 -13.83 31.59
CA ASP A 121 4.27 -13.49 32.84
C ASP A 121 3.59 -12.38 33.68
N GLY A 122 2.52 -11.79 33.15
CA GLY A 122 1.79 -10.67 33.78
C GLY A 122 2.24 -9.28 33.32
N THR A 123 3.41 -9.16 32.67
CA THR A 123 4.07 -7.88 32.39
C THR A 123 3.60 -7.23 31.08
N ILE A 124 3.53 -5.89 31.09
CA ILE A 124 3.26 -5.06 29.92
C ILE A 124 4.33 -3.97 29.84
N SER A 125 5.04 -3.90 28.70
CA SER A 125 5.93 -2.78 28.37
C SER A 125 5.28 -1.84 27.35
N TRP A 126 5.72 -0.59 27.34
CA TRP A 126 5.43 0.37 26.26
C TRP A 126 6.64 1.22 25.93
N TYR A 127 6.81 1.56 24.66
CA TYR A 127 7.79 2.56 24.23
C TYR A 127 7.29 3.33 23.00
N GLY A 128 7.40 4.66 23.07
CA GLY A 128 7.07 5.54 21.95
C GLY A 128 8.29 5.77 21.07
N SER A 129 8.26 5.28 19.82
CA SER A 129 9.28 5.59 18.82
C SER A 129 8.64 6.20 17.57
N MET A 130 9.11 7.39 17.17
CA MET A 130 8.52 8.19 16.08
C MET A 130 6.98 8.33 16.21
N ASN A 131 6.54 8.76 17.39
CA ASN A 131 5.14 8.89 17.83
C ASN A 131 4.26 7.61 17.78
N ILE A 132 4.71 6.48 17.23
CA ILE A 132 3.89 5.27 17.19
C ILE A 132 4.00 4.51 18.54
N PRO A 133 2.87 4.25 19.24
CA PRO A 133 2.87 3.46 20.47
C PRO A 133 3.11 1.98 20.16
N HIS A 134 4.16 1.41 20.73
CA HIS A 134 4.38 -0.04 20.77
C HIS A 134 4.00 -0.57 22.14
N ILE A 135 3.10 -1.56 22.21
CA ILE A 135 2.81 -2.33 23.44
C ILE A 135 3.46 -3.72 23.28
N GLU A 136 4.06 -4.21 24.36
CA GLU A 136 4.69 -5.52 24.47
C GLU A 136 4.02 -6.33 25.59
N VAL A 137 3.80 -7.63 25.36
CA VAL A 137 3.30 -8.60 26.36
C VAL A 137 4.19 -9.83 26.34
N ARG A 138 4.61 -10.37 27.49
CA ARG A 138 5.62 -11.43 27.57
C ARG A 138 5.09 -12.79 28.02
N SER A 139 5.70 -13.86 27.52
CA SER A 139 5.52 -15.21 28.05
C SER A 139 6.40 -15.48 29.27
N LYS A 140 5.97 -16.43 30.09
CA LYS A 140 6.88 -17.19 30.95
C LYS A 140 7.87 -17.99 30.07
N PRO A 141 9.05 -18.38 30.58
CA PRO A 141 9.88 -19.37 29.91
C PRO A 141 9.16 -20.73 29.89
N PHE A 142 9.35 -21.48 28.81
CA PHE A 142 8.95 -22.88 28.64
C PHE A 142 10.21 -23.74 28.56
N ASP A 143 10.23 -24.90 29.21
CA ASP A 143 11.29 -25.91 29.03
C ASP A 143 11.21 -26.61 27.67
N SER A 144 10.02 -26.56 27.04
CA SER A 144 9.74 -27.20 25.76
C SER A 144 9.60 -26.18 24.62
N PRO A 145 10.47 -26.24 23.59
CA PRO A 145 10.30 -25.48 22.36
C PRO A 145 8.98 -25.80 21.64
N ARG A 146 8.46 -27.03 21.80
CA ARG A 146 7.17 -27.46 21.26
C ARG A 146 6.02 -26.74 21.97
N GLU A 147 6.02 -26.70 23.30
CA GLU A 147 4.97 -25.99 24.07
C GLU A 147 4.98 -24.48 23.81
N ALA A 148 6.17 -23.86 23.72
CA ALA A 148 6.28 -22.47 23.34
C ALA A 148 5.69 -22.20 21.94
N LEU A 149 5.90 -23.11 20.98
CA LEU A 149 5.31 -23.03 19.65
C LEU A 149 3.79 -23.22 19.67
N GLU A 150 3.24 -24.11 20.48
CA GLU A 150 1.78 -24.28 20.61
C GLU A 150 1.11 -23.10 21.33
N ALA A 151 1.74 -22.52 22.36
CA ALA A 151 1.29 -21.28 22.97
C ALA A 151 1.31 -20.11 21.97
N MET A 152 2.35 -20.04 21.13
CA MET A 152 2.45 -19.11 20.00
C MET A 152 1.35 -19.35 18.94
N LYS A 153 1.03 -20.60 18.59
CA LYS A 153 -0.08 -20.95 17.69
C LYS A 153 -1.43 -20.54 18.31
N ARG A 154 -1.66 -20.83 19.59
CA ARG A 154 -2.89 -20.47 20.33
C ARG A 154 -3.12 -18.96 20.37
N LEU A 155 -2.13 -18.16 20.77
CA LEU A 155 -2.24 -16.70 20.73
C LEU A 155 -2.51 -16.17 19.31
N LYS A 156 -1.98 -16.84 18.29
CA LYS A 156 -2.18 -16.43 16.90
C LYS A 156 -3.58 -16.74 16.37
N ALA A 157 -4.25 -17.76 16.93
CA ALA A 157 -5.66 -18.04 16.68
C ALA A 157 -6.59 -17.08 17.44
N GLU A 158 -6.33 -16.85 18.74
CA GLU A 158 -7.11 -15.97 19.61
C GLU A 158 -7.07 -14.50 19.14
N ILE A 159 -5.95 -14.06 18.55
CA ILE A 159 -5.74 -12.68 18.09
C ILE A 159 -5.44 -12.69 16.57
N PRO A 160 -6.46 -12.66 15.71
CA PRO A 160 -6.32 -12.73 14.25
C PRO A 160 -5.87 -11.40 13.63
N GLU A 161 -5.18 -10.53 14.37
CA GLU A 161 -4.57 -9.30 13.86
C GLU A 161 -3.06 -9.49 13.58
N THR A 162 -2.44 -8.44 13.04
CA THR A 162 -1.09 -8.41 12.44
C THR A 162 0.04 -8.39 13.49
N ILE A 163 -0.12 -9.14 14.60
CA ILE A 163 0.87 -9.26 15.69
C ILE A 163 2.19 -9.83 15.18
N ALA A 164 3.32 -9.43 15.77
CA ALA A 164 4.65 -10.03 15.72
C ALA A 164 5.03 -10.79 17.01
N PHE A 165 5.71 -11.94 16.88
CA PHE A 165 6.47 -12.52 17.99
C PHE A 165 7.92 -12.04 17.92
N HIS A 166 8.51 -11.77 19.07
CA HIS A 166 9.94 -11.80 19.31
C HIS A 166 10.20 -13.10 20.08
N VAL A 167 11.06 -13.99 19.59
CA VAL A 167 11.27 -15.31 20.24
C VAL A 167 12.60 -15.28 20.97
N HIS A 168 12.56 -15.53 22.27
CA HIS A 168 13.71 -15.66 23.16
C HIS A 168 14.08 -17.14 23.27
N THR A 169 15.33 -17.51 23.01
CA THR A 169 15.87 -18.84 23.33
C THR A 169 17.04 -18.67 24.29
N ARG A 170 16.89 -19.20 25.51
CA ARG A 170 17.83 -19.03 26.62
C ARG A 170 18.59 -20.31 26.90
N PHE A 171 19.90 -20.19 26.97
CA PHE A 171 20.82 -21.28 27.25
C PHE A 171 21.40 -21.11 28.65
N PRO A 172 21.37 -22.13 29.53
CA PRO A 172 22.13 -22.08 30.77
C PRO A 172 23.61 -21.98 30.42
N GLN A 173 24.34 -21.06 31.04
CA GLN A 173 25.77 -20.93 30.76
C GLN A 173 26.56 -21.92 31.61
N ALA A 174 26.61 -23.18 31.16
CA ALA A 174 27.63 -24.11 31.59
C ALA A 174 29.02 -23.52 31.30
N ASN A 175 29.96 -23.64 32.25
CA ASN A 175 31.25 -22.95 32.21
C ASN A 175 32.27 -23.65 31.29
N GLY A 176 32.00 -23.66 29.98
CA GLY A 176 32.94 -24.17 28.97
C GLY A 176 32.46 -24.06 27.52
N ASP A 177 31.30 -24.65 27.19
CA ASP A 177 30.95 -24.92 25.78
C ASP A 177 30.68 -23.69 24.92
N VAL A 178 30.15 -22.61 25.49
CA VAL A 178 29.79 -21.40 24.75
C VAL A 178 31.02 -20.68 24.19
N SER A 179 32.14 -20.66 24.92
CA SER A 179 33.39 -20.06 24.45
C SER A 179 34.12 -20.98 23.47
N ALA A 180 34.07 -22.30 23.69
CA ALA A 180 34.61 -23.31 22.76
C ALA A 180 33.95 -23.27 21.38
N ASN A 181 32.63 -23.08 21.32
CA ASN A 181 31.85 -23.03 20.07
C ASN A 181 31.70 -21.61 19.49
N ALA A 182 32.29 -20.58 20.11
CA ALA A 182 31.97 -19.17 19.83
C ALA A 182 32.14 -18.75 18.35
N GLU A 183 33.09 -19.33 17.60
CA GLU A 183 33.26 -19.03 16.17
C GLU A 183 32.10 -19.58 15.31
N ALA A 184 31.71 -20.84 15.56
CA ALA A 184 30.58 -21.47 14.85
C ALA A 184 29.26 -20.77 15.17
N LEU A 185 29.04 -20.39 16.43
CA LEU A 185 27.88 -19.60 16.86
C LEU A 185 27.85 -18.23 16.17
N THR A 186 29.01 -17.57 16.05
CA THR A 186 29.16 -16.28 15.38
C THR A 186 28.86 -16.36 13.88
N GLU A 187 29.38 -17.37 13.18
CA GLU A 187 29.07 -17.64 11.76
C GLU A 187 27.58 -18.01 11.56
N TRP A 188 26.97 -18.74 12.49
CA TRP A 188 25.54 -19.03 12.48
C TRP A 188 24.71 -17.75 12.66
N PHE A 189 25.02 -16.90 13.64
CA PHE A 189 24.39 -15.59 13.82
C PHE A 189 24.50 -14.72 12.56
N ARG A 190 25.67 -14.70 11.90
CA ARG A 190 25.88 -14.03 10.61
C ARG A 190 24.87 -14.55 9.58
N ARG A 191 24.88 -15.85 9.25
CA ARG A 191 23.98 -16.45 8.24
C ARG A 191 22.50 -16.24 8.56
N VAL A 192 22.09 -16.46 9.81
CA VAL A 192 20.72 -16.25 10.27
C VAL A 192 20.31 -14.78 10.08
N SER A 193 21.18 -13.82 10.42
CA SER A 193 20.88 -12.40 10.22
C SER A 193 20.73 -12.03 8.73
N TRP A 194 21.57 -12.57 7.85
CA TRP A 194 21.47 -12.36 6.41
C TRP A 194 20.17 -12.92 5.84
N ALA A 195 19.81 -14.17 6.18
CA ALA A 195 18.53 -14.77 5.80
C ALA A 195 17.34 -13.93 6.25
N ILE A 196 17.30 -13.54 7.54
CA ILE A 196 16.25 -12.70 8.13
C ILE A 196 16.12 -11.34 7.43
N TRP A 197 17.24 -10.70 7.09
CA TRP A 197 17.26 -9.36 6.49
C TRP A 197 16.86 -9.36 5.03
N LEU A 198 17.48 -10.22 4.21
CA LEU A 198 17.13 -10.38 2.81
C LEU A 198 15.65 -10.79 2.65
N ARG A 199 15.12 -11.64 3.55
CA ARG A 199 13.69 -11.99 3.59
C ARG A 199 12.80 -10.77 3.88
N ARG A 200 13.25 -9.84 4.74
CA ARG A 200 12.54 -8.58 5.00
C ARG A 200 12.58 -7.65 3.78
N ALA A 201 13.69 -7.61 3.03
CA ALA A 201 13.77 -6.85 1.79
C ALA A 201 12.77 -7.35 0.71
N ASP A 202 12.61 -8.67 0.54
CA ASP A 202 11.57 -9.28 -0.34
C ASP A 202 10.12 -8.96 0.10
N TYR A 203 9.88 -8.77 1.40
CA TYR A 203 8.57 -8.32 1.89
C TYR A 203 8.38 -6.80 1.75
N SER A 204 9.43 -6.00 1.88
CA SER A 204 9.36 -4.54 1.89
C SER A 204 9.46 -3.91 0.50
N SER A 205 10.02 -4.57 -0.51
CA SER A 205 9.98 -4.10 -1.92
C SER A 205 8.55 -3.92 -2.46
N LYS A 206 7.55 -4.48 -1.77
CA LYS A 206 6.13 -4.46 -2.15
C LYS A 206 5.29 -3.47 -1.31
N THR A 207 5.91 -2.60 -0.51
CA THR A 207 5.21 -1.59 0.33
C THR A 207 6.09 -0.37 0.61
N ASP A 208 5.52 0.84 0.67
CA ASP A 208 6.24 2.05 1.11
C ASP A 208 6.69 2.03 2.60
N PHE A 209 6.40 0.96 3.34
CA PHE A 209 6.87 0.70 4.72
C PHE A 209 8.38 0.41 4.84
N VAL A 210 9.14 0.78 3.79
CA VAL A 210 10.59 0.70 3.67
C VAL A 210 11.33 1.31 4.87
N LEU A 211 10.82 2.42 5.41
CA LEU A 211 11.48 3.22 6.47
C LEU A 211 11.83 2.42 7.75
N LYS A 212 11.01 1.44 8.15
CA LYS A 212 11.30 0.54 9.31
C LYS A 212 11.97 -0.78 8.90
N ALA A 213 12.23 -0.97 7.61
CA ALA A 213 12.84 -2.17 7.04
C ALA A 213 14.35 -2.03 6.80
N MET A 214 14.90 -0.81 6.80
CA MET A 214 16.29 -0.52 6.41
C MET A 214 17.23 -0.14 7.56
N ASP A 215 16.69 0.16 8.75
CA ASP A 215 17.41 0.21 10.03
C ASP A 215 17.99 -1.17 10.46
N ASN A 216 18.03 -2.13 9.54
CA ASN A 216 17.89 -3.55 9.81
C ASN A 216 19.03 -4.39 9.23
N GLN A 217 20.19 -3.76 9.01
CA GLN A 217 21.35 -4.39 8.38
C GLN A 217 21.73 -5.67 9.14
N PRO A 218 22.31 -6.67 8.46
CA PRO A 218 22.67 -7.95 9.06
C PRO A 218 23.83 -7.72 10.04
N ILE A 219 24.13 -8.71 10.88
CA ILE A 219 25.18 -8.59 11.88
C ILE A 219 26.52 -8.46 11.14
N ASN A 220 27.20 -7.34 11.35
CA ASN A 220 28.40 -6.99 10.59
C ASN A 220 29.69 -7.55 11.21
N VAL A 221 30.76 -7.69 10.43
CA VAL A 221 32.12 -8.13 10.84
C VAL A 221 32.51 -7.69 12.25
N THR A 222 32.33 -6.40 12.45
CA THR A 222 32.68 -5.59 13.60
C THR A 222 31.91 -5.98 14.87
N GLU A 223 30.70 -6.52 14.70
CA GLU A 223 29.75 -6.95 15.72
C GLU A 223 29.94 -8.43 16.02
N LEU A 224 30.20 -9.23 14.98
CA LEU A 224 30.58 -10.63 15.07
C LEU A 224 31.87 -10.78 15.88
N ASN A 225 32.88 -9.94 15.62
CA ASN A 225 34.13 -9.94 16.39
C ASN A 225 33.92 -9.46 17.84
N ASN A 226 33.00 -8.52 18.08
CA ASN A 226 32.59 -8.14 19.43
C ASN A 226 31.90 -9.28 20.20
N ALA A 227 30.95 -9.95 19.56
CA ALA A 227 30.26 -11.09 20.14
C ALA A 227 31.25 -12.22 20.42
N LEU A 228 32.18 -12.50 19.48
CA LEU A 228 33.23 -13.48 19.65
C LEU A 228 34.16 -13.16 20.84
N GLU A 229 34.59 -11.90 21.01
CA GLU A 229 35.36 -11.50 22.20
C GLU A 229 34.54 -11.61 23.50
N GLU A 230 33.30 -11.15 23.53
CA GLU A 230 32.45 -11.14 24.73
C GLU A 230 31.94 -12.54 25.13
N LEU A 231 31.84 -13.47 24.17
CA LEU A 231 31.60 -14.90 24.40
C LEU A 231 32.87 -15.62 24.87
N ARG A 232 34.07 -15.12 24.52
CA ARG A 232 35.37 -15.64 24.97
C ARG A 232 35.80 -15.14 26.36
N ARG A 233 35.30 -14.01 26.82
CA ARG A 233 35.64 -13.46 28.16
C ARG A 233 35.06 -14.33 29.27
N GLU A 234 35.95 -14.89 30.11
CA GLU A 234 35.61 -15.70 31.29
C GLU A 234 34.80 -14.89 32.32
N ASN A 235 35.24 -13.66 32.59
CA ASN A 235 34.52 -12.68 33.42
C ASN A 235 34.23 -11.41 32.59
N PRO A 236 33.14 -11.39 31.79
CA PRO A 236 32.75 -10.20 31.05
C PRO A 236 32.17 -9.15 32.00
N GLY A 237 32.43 -7.88 31.70
CA GLY A 237 31.81 -6.76 32.39
C GLY A 237 30.32 -6.64 32.12
N ALA A 238 29.64 -5.71 32.79
CA ALA A 238 28.18 -5.57 32.72
C ALA A 238 27.61 -4.96 31.41
N ARG A 239 28.13 -5.35 30.23
CA ARG A 239 27.47 -5.09 28.94
C ARG A 239 26.21 -5.96 28.84
N LYS A 240 25.06 -5.34 29.01
CA LYS A 240 23.73 -6.00 29.03
C LYS A 240 23.37 -6.66 27.69
N ASP A 241 23.85 -6.08 26.60
CA ASP A 241 23.54 -6.46 25.22
C ASP A 241 24.90 -6.75 24.54
N ILE A 242 25.13 -8.01 24.15
CA ILE A 242 26.31 -8.47 23.39
C ILE A 242 26.13 -8.13 21.90
N ILE A 243 24.90 -8.32 21.40
CA ILE A 243 24.44 -7.94 20.07
C ILE A 243 23.13 -7.16 20.26
N GLU A 244 23.05 -5.91 19.77
CA GLU A 244 21.85 -5.07 19.81
C GLU A 244 21.19 -4.86 18.43
N ARG A 245 21.57 -5.62 17.41
CA ARG A 245 20.79 -5.69 16.16
C ARG A 245 19.34 -6.05 16.50
N ARG A 246 18.36 -5.16 16.19
CA ARG A 246 16.94 -5.22 16.62
C ARG A 246 16.13 -6.44 16.06
N GLY A 247 16.74 -7.60 15.83
CA GLY A 247 16.33 -8.69 14.91
C GLY A 247 16.88 -10.05 15.26
N ILE A 248 18.15 -10.07 15.67
CA ILE A 248 18.71 -11.05 16.58
C ILE A 248 19.44 -10.19 17.63
N ARG A 249 18.95 -10.16 18.87
CA ARG A 249 19.79 -9.71 19.99
C ARG A 249 20.42 -10.89 20.66
N LEU A 250 21.55 -10.63 21.31
CA LEU A 250 22.23 -11.57 22.18
C LEU A 250 22.47 -10.85 23.51
N HIS A 251 21.91 -11.38 24.59
CA HIS A 251 22.07 -10.82 25.94
C HIS A 251 22.68 -11.87 26.87
N ARG A 252 23.50 -11.44 27.83
CA ARG A 252 23.85 -12.29 28.98
C ARG A 252 22.95 -11.85 30.15
N LEU A 253 22.01 -12.71 30.52
CA LEU A 253 21.11 -12.47 31.66
C LEU A 253 21.74 -13.06 32.91
N ARG A 254 21.68 -12.32 34.02
CA ARG A 254 21.92 -12.90 35.35
C ARG A 254 20.58 -13.36 35.91
N ASN A 255 20.51 -14.63 36.25
CA ASN A 255 19.33 -15.28 36.82
C ASN A 255 19.21 -14.93 38.32
N ALA A 256 18.04 -15.18 38.91
CA ALA A 256 17.76 -14.81 40.31
C ALA A 256 18.57 -15.61 41.35
N ASP A 257 19.04 -16.80 40.99
CA ASP A 257 19.98 -17.64 41.76
C ASP A 257 21.45 -17.17 41.65
N GLY A 258 21.72 -16.13 40.85
CA GLY A 258 23.05 -15.59 40.61
C GLY A 258 23.80 -16.20 39.42
N SER A 259 23.30 -17.29 38.83
CA SER A 259 23.84 -17.92 37.61
C SER A 259 23.65 -17.03 36.37
N THR A 260 24.25 -17.40 35.24
CA THR A 260 24.08 -16.68 33.97
C THR A 260 23.43 -17.55 32.90
N SER A 261 22.65 -16.90 32.02
CA SER A 261 22.11 -17.50 30.81
C SER A 261 22.36 -16.61 29.59
N LEU A 262 22.52 -17.23 28.42
CA LEU A 262 22.66 -16.54 27.14
C LEU A 262 21.28 -16.50 26.48
N ASP A 263 20.70 -15.32 26.29
CA ASP A 263 19.37 -15.11 25.69
C ASP A 263 19.50 -14.60 24.25
N ILE A 264 19.00 -15.38 23.28
CA ILE A 264 18.94 -14.99 21.87
C ILE A 264 17.52 -14.52 21.54
N GLU A 265 17.35 -13.24 21.21
CA GLU A 265 16.04 -12.68 20.86
C GLU A 265 15.88 -12.50 19.34
N PHE A 266 15.19 -13.45 18.71
CA PHE A 266 14.73 -13.41 17.33
C PHE A 266 13.57 -12.42 17.15
N ARG A 267 13.92 -11.13 17.07
CA ARG A 267 12.96 -10.02 17.10
C ARG A 267 12.08 -9.96 15.86
N GLY A 268 10.79 -9.77 16.11
CA GLY A 268 9.72 -9.45 15.17
C GLY A 268 9.63 -10.38 13.97
N LEU A 269 9.84 -11.68 14.19
CA LEU A 269 10.00 -12.64 13.11
C LEU A 269 8.70 -13.32 12.69
N MET A 270 8.54 -13.35 11.37
CA MET A 270 7.78 -14.31 10.56
C MET A 270 6.28 -14.40 10.84
N ARG A 271 5.51 -13.96 9.83
CA ARG A 271 4.04 -13.90 9.76
C ARG A 271 3.31 -15.25 10.01
N ASP A 272 4.10 -16.28 10.29
CA ASP A 272 4.05 -17.69 9.91
C ASP A 272 4.80 -18.44 11.03
N THR A 273 4.10 -19.32 11.75
CA THR A 273 4.65 -20.09 12.88
C THR A 273 5.46 -21.31 12.42
N GLY A 274 5.19 -21.85 11.22
CA GLY A 274 5.92 -22.99 10.66
C GLY A 274 7.37 -22.67 10.30
N ARG A 275 7.74 -21.39 10.20
CA ARG A 275 9.15 -20.98 10.19
C ARG A 275 9.75 -20.78 11.57
N ILE A 276 8.99 -20.27 12.55
CA ILE A 276 9.49 -20.19 13.93
C ILE A 276 9.89 -21.58 14.42
N GLU A 277 9.10 -22.60 14.06
CA GLU A 277 9.47 -24.01 14.24
C GLU A 277 10.85 -24.35 13.64
N ARG A 278 11.13 -23.92 12.40
CA ARG A 278 12.43 -24.18 11.75
C ARG A 278 13.60 -23.46 12.41
N TYR A 279 13.43 -22.22 12.88
CA TYR A 279 14.52 -21.51 13.59
C TYR A 279 14.71 -22.05 15.01
N LEU A 280 13.63 -22.39 15.74
CA LEU A 280 13.74 -23.08 17.05
C LEU A 280 14.45 -24.44 16.92
N ARG A 281 14.16 -25.18 15.84
CA ARG A 281 14.81 -26.44 15.47
C ARG A 281 16.31 -26.24 15.25
N LEU A 282 16.71 -25.32 14.36
CA LEU A 282 18.14 -25.00 14.13
C LEU A 282 18.85 -24.55 15.40
N THR A 283 18.20 -23.74 16.25
CA THR A 283 18.83 -23.29 17.49
C THR A 283 19.03 -24.46 18.45
N GLY A 284 18.06 -25.39 18.52
CA GLY A 284 18.22 -26.64 19.27
C GLY A 284 19.30 -27.57 18.70
N GLU A 285 19.43 -27.65 17.38
CA GLU A 285 20.42 -28.48 16.69
C GLU A 285 21.85 -27.90 16.78
N ALA A 286 22.00 -26.58 16.82
CA ALA A 286 23.29 -25.89 16.89
C ALA A 286 23.86 -25.74 18.32
N PHE A 287 23.01 -25.80 19.35
CA PHE A 287 23.41 -25.66 20.75
C PHE A 287 23.25 -26.95 21.57
N GLY A 288 22.58 -27.98 21.06
CA GLY A 288 22.33 -29.24 21.77
C GLY A 288 23.52 -30.22 21.77
N GLU A 289 23.59 -31.08 22.79
CA GLU A 289 24.70 -31.97 23.17
C GLU A 289 25.12 -33.09 22.17
N GLY A 290 24.94 -32.94 20.85
CA GLY A 290 25.25 -34.05 19.93
C GLY A 290 25.42 -33.78 18.44
N ARG A 291 25.42 -32.53 17.96
CA ARG A 291 25.48 -32.25 16.49
C ARG A 291 26.38 -31.12 16.00
N THR A 292 27.24 -30.53 16.84
CA THR A 292 28.31 -29.62 16.37
C THR A 292 29.50 -30.36 15.72
N GLY A 293 29.49 -31.70 15.70
CA GLY A 293 30.53 -32.51 15.06
C GLY A 293 30.47 -32.49 13.54
N GLY A 294 31.54 -31.98 12.90
CA GLY A 294 31.81 -32.17 11.47
C GLY A 294 31.54 -30.98 10.55
N GLY A 295 31.95 -29.76 10.92
CA GLY A 295 31.68 -28.60 10.07
C GLY A 295 32.39 -27.29 10.44
N ALA A 296 33.64 -27.34 10.89
CA ALA A 296 34.45 -26.12 11.09
C ALA A 296 34.79 -25.48 9.74
N PHE A 297 33.84 -24.73 9.18
CA PHE A 297 34.02 -24.00 7.92
C PHE A 297 35.11 -22.95 8.09
N ASP A 298 36.06 -22.95 7.15
CA ASP A 298 37.35 -22.26 7.23
C ASP A 298 37.28 -20.86 7.88
N ALA A 299 38.04 -20.71 8.97
CA ALA A 299 38.12 -19.52 9.81
C ALA A 299 38.48 -18.25 9.02
N ALA A 300 39.19 -18.37 7.89
CA ALA A 300 39.51 -17.27 6.99
C ALA A 300 38.32 -16.93 6.06
N ASN A 301 37.19 -16.52 6.66
CA ASN A 301 36.03 -15.98 5.94
C ASN A 301 36.38 -14.57 5.39
N PRO A 302 36.09 -14.22 4.13
CA PRO A 302 36.40 -12.90 3.56
C PRO A 302 35.80 -11.71 4.34
N PHE A 303 34.71 -11.95 5.08
CA PHE A 303 34.15 -10.93 5.96
C PHE A 303 35.00 -10.68 7.21
N ARG A 304 35.76 -11.66 7.72
CA ARG A 304 36.36 -11.64 9.06
C ARG A 304 37.43 -10.57 9.25
N ASP A 305 38.22 -10.30 8.20
CA ASP A 305 39.46 -9.51 8.27
C ASP A 305 39.39 -8.16 7.52
N HIS A 306 38.18 -7.65 7.28
CA HIS A 306 38.00 -6.25 6.94
C HIS A 306 38.12 -5.40 8.22
N ASP A 307 39.29 -4.78 8.45
CA ASP A 307 39.52 -3.87 9.59
C ASP A 307 38.48 -2.76 9.66
N SER A 308 37.60 -2.93 10.64
CA SER A 308 36.46 -2.09 10.98
C SER A 308 36.78 -0.72 11.56
N ARG A 309 38.07 -0.41 11.77
CA ARG A 309 38.52 0.96 12.07
C ARG A 309 38.52 1.82 10.80
N GLY A 310 38.76 1.21 9.64
CA GLY A 310 38.76 1.87 8.33
C GLY A 310 37.52 1.58 7.47
N VAL A 311 37.04 0.34 7.42
CA VAL A 311 35.98 -0.11 6.49
C VAL A 311 35.00 -1.03 7.22
N PHE A 312 33.69 -0.85 7.05
CA PHE A 312 32.64 -1.65 7.70
C PHE A 312 32.43 -1.52 9.21
N LYS A 313 32.71 -0.33 9.79
CA LYS A 313 31.56 0.28 10.47
C LYS A 313 30.52 0.57 9.41
N PHE A 314 29.43 -0.21 9.40
CA PHE A 314 28.18 0.22 8.78
C PHE A 314 27.80 1.51 9.50
N ARG A 315 28.21 2.67 8.95
CA ARG A 315 27.64 3.94 9.35
C ARG A 315 26.17 3.83 9.04
N THR A 316 25.37 3.73 10.09
CA THR A 316 23.94 3.99 10.06
C THR A 316 23.80 5.47 9.75
N PHE A 317 23.90 5.81 8.46
CA PHE A 317 24.00 7.17 7.96
C PHE A 317 22.94 8.04 8.63
N GLY A 318 23.38 9.06 9.38
CA GLY A 318 22.51 9.91 10.19
C GLY A 318 21.85 9.26 11.43
N TRP A 319 22.49 8.31 12.14
CA TRP A 319 21.99 7.70 13.40
C TRP A 319 21.60 8.73 14.47
N HIS A 320 22.16 9.94 14.40
CA HIS A 320 21.76 11.12 15.19
C HIS A 320 20.34 11.66 14.87
N GLY A 321 19.58 11.03 13.96
CA GLY A 321 18.17 11.33 13.65
C GLY A 321 17.91 12.64 12.89
N LYS A 322 18.94 13.46 12.68
CA LYS A 322 18.87 14.80 12.06
C LYS A 322 18.57 14.78 10.55
N GLY A 323 18.83 13.66 9.86
CA GLY A 323 18.48 13.47 8.43
C GLY A 323 19.46 14.05 7.41
N SER A 324 20.47 14.78 7.86
CA SER A 324 21.57 15.31 7.04
C SER A 324 22.72 14.31 6.90
N TRP A 325 23.23 14.13 5.69
CA TRP A 325 24.50 13.46 5.42
C TRP A 325 25.69 14.32 5.87
N GLU A 326 26.78 13.70 6.32
CA GLU A 326 28.08 14.39 6.46
C GLU A 326 28.87 14.33 5.13
N PRO A 327 29.70 15.34 4.77
CA PRO A 327 30.45 15.33 3.51
C PRO A 327 31.29 14.05 3.32
N ARG A 328 32.05 13.66 4.35
CA ARG A 328 32.86 12.42 4.40
C ARG A 328 32.09 11.12 4.19
N GLU A 329 30.76 11.13 4.37
CA GLU A 329 29.90 9.97 4.11
C GLU A 329 29.49 9.89 2.63
N LEU A 330 29.28 11.04 2.00
CA LEU A 330 29.03 11.17 0.56
C LEU A 330 30.31 10.91 -0.25
N ASP A 331 31.46 11.33 0.27
CA ASP A 331 32.77 11.06 -0.33
C ASP A 331 33.06 9.55 -0.36
N TYR A 332 32.93 8.85 0.78
CA TYR A 332 33.09 7.39 0.86
C TYR A 332 32.15 6.63 -0.09
N LEU A 333 30.90 7.10 -0.27
CA LEU A 333 29.96 6.48 -1.20
C LEU A 333 30.38 6.69 -2.66
N ALA A 334 30.91 7.87 -3.00
CA ALA A 334 31.48 8.14 -4.31
C ALA A 334 32.75 7.31 -4.56
N ASP A 335 33.65 7.20 -3.57
CA ASP A 335 34.84 6.34 -3.59
C ASP A 335 34.47 4.88 -3.86
N LYS A 336 33.45 4.33 -3.18
CA LYS A 336 33.04 2.93 -3.35
C LYS A 336 32.27 2.66 -4.64
N LEU A 337 31.53 3.62 -5.19
CA LEU A 337 30.99 3.49 -6.55
C LEU A 337 32.10 3.57 -7.60
N GLU A 338 33.13 4.37 -7.37
CA GLU A 338 34.29 4.47 -8.25
C GLU A 338 35.17 3.20 -8.22
N GLU A 339 35.44 2.66 -7.03
CA GLU A 339 36.13 1.37 -6.82
C GLU A 339 35.41 0.22 -7.55
N LEU A 340 34.08 0.13 -7.44
CA LEU A 340 33.30 -0.86 -8.19
C LEU A 340 33.24 -0.56 -9.69
N ARG A 341 33.19 0.72 -10.11
CA ARG A 341 33.25 1.13 -11.53
C ARG A 341 34.53 0.62 -12.17
N ALA A 342 35.67 0.87 -11.53
CA ALA A 342 36.99 0.42 -11.97
C ALA A 342 37.10 -1.12 -11.98
N ARG A 343 36.73 -1.79 -10.87
CA ARG A 343 36.76 -3.25 -10.73
C ARG A 343 35.96 -3.97 -11.82
N PHE A 344 34.80 -3.43 -12.21
CA PHE A 344 33.92 -4.03 -13.22
C PHE A 344 34.12 -3.46 -14.64
N GLY A 345 35.18 -2.68 -14.88
CA GLY A 345 35.50 -2.12 -16.21
C GLY A 345 34.41 -1.21 -16.80
N VAL A 346 33.61 -0.56 -15.95
CA VAL A 346 32.45 0.23 -16.37
C VAL A 346 32.89 1.63 -16.79
N SER A 347 33.10 1.84 -18.09
CA SER A 347 33.39 3.17 -18.62
C SER A 347 32.23 4.15 -18.41
N SER A 348 32.58 5.44 -18.28
CA SER A 348 31.66 6.58 -18.22
C SER A 348 32.13 7.63 -19.22
N ARG A 349 31.19 8.39 -19.80
CA ARG A 349 31.49 9.55 -20.66
C ARG A 349 31.66 10.85 -19.88
N VAL A 350 31.39 10.83 -18.56
CA VAL A 350 31.50 11.98 -17.66
C VAL A 350 32.83 11.92 -16.90
N ALA A 351 33.49 13.08 -16.75
CA ALA A 351 34.74 13.21 -16.00
C ALA A 351 34.58 12.74 -14.54
N GLU A 352 35.65 12.21 -13.94
CA GLU A 352 35.53 11.53 -12.64
C GLU A 352 35.04 12.45 -11.52
N ALA A 353 35.51 13.70 -11.44
CA ALA A 353 35.07 14.67 -10.44
C ALA A 353 33.56 15.00 -10.55
N ASP A 354 33.05 15.07 -11.78
CA ASP A 354 31.63 15.29 -12.08
C ASP A 354 30.79 14.05 -11.77
N LEU A 355 31.28 12.86 -12.12
CA LEU A 355 30.62 11.58 -11.86
C LEU A 355 30.53 11.32 -10.35
N ARG A 356 31.60 11.59 -9.59
CA ARG A 356 31.62 11.58 -8.12
C ARG A 356 30.61 12.57 -7.54
N THR A 357 30.50 13.77 -8.10
CA THR A 357 29.50 14.77 -7.69
C THR A 357 28.07 14.29 -7.96
N ALA A 358 27.82 13.62 -9.08
CA ALA A 358 26.54 12.97 -9.35
C ALA A 358 26.27 11.79 -8.40
N TYR A 359 27.27 10.98 -8.02
CA TYR A 359 27.12 9.94 -6.99
C TYR A 359 26.71 10.52 -5.63
N ARG A 360 27.33 11.64 -5.19
CA ARG A 360 26.88 12.36 -3.98
C ARG A 360 25.40 12.76 -4.10
N ARG A 361 24.97 13.27 -5.26
CA ARG A 361 23.57 13.65 -5.54
C ARG A 361 22.60 12.45 -5.62
N LEU A 362 23.04 11.27 -6.07
CA LEU A 362 22.24 10.04 -5.96
C LEU A 362 21.95 9.68 -4.50
N ALA A 363 22.89 9.93 -3.61
CA ALA A 363 22.80 9.59 -2.19
C ALA A 363 21.93 10.59 -1.39
N THR A 364 22.04 11.89 -1.69
CA THR A 364 21.25 12.96 -1.03
C THR A 364 19.79 13.04 -1.52
N ALA A 365 19.46 12.49 -2.68
CA ALA A 365 18.16 12.66 -3.35
C ALA A 365 16.91 12.41 -2.49
N ASP A 366 16.89 11.41 -1.60
CA ASP A 366 15.76 11.19 -0.68
C ASP A 366 15.68 12.29 0.40
N THR A 367 16.82 12.70 0.97
CA THR A 367 16.91 13.78 1.97
C THR A 367 16.49 15.13 1.37
N GLU A 368 16.92 15.43 0.13
CA GLU A 368 16.46 16.59 -0.63
C GLU A 368 14.94 16.56 -0.90
N ASN A 369 14.38 15.36 -1.06
CA ASN A 369 12.94 15.11 -1.19
C ASN A 369 12.20 15.05 0.17
N GLY A 370 12.83 15.49 1.26
CA GLY A 370 12.27 15.50 2.62
C GLY A 370 12.10 14.13 3.29
N LYS A 371 12.53 13.04 2.64
CA LYS A 371 12.45 11.67 3.16
C LYS A 371 13.74 11.31 3.90
N LYS A 372 13.63 10.69 5.08
CA LYS A 372 14.82 10.29 5.85
C LYS A 372 15.52 9.07 5.23
N MET A 373 16.57 9.33 4.45
CA MET A 373 17.74 8.45 4.29
C MET A 373 17.42 7.00 3.88
N LEU A 374 16.62 6.82 2.82
CA LEU A 374 16.29 5.49 2.28
C LEU A 374 17.35 4.91 1.32
N LEU A 375 18.03 5.75 0.54
CA LEU A 375 19.10 5.34 -0.37
C LEU A 375 20.40 4.81 0.29
N PRO A 376 20.96 5.40 1.38
CA PRO A 376 22.27 4.99 1.92
C PRO A 376 22.38 3.49 2.22
N SER A 377 21.36 2.96 2.90
CA SER A 377 21.26 1.55 3.29
C SER A 377 21.05 0.64 2.07
N ALA A 378 20.46 1.12 0.98
CA ALA A 378 20.35 0.39 -0.27
C ALA A 378 21.70 0.35 -1.03
N PHE A 379 22.50 1.42 -1.02
CA PHE A 379 23.83 1.39 -1.67
C PHE A 379 24.77 0.34 -1.04
N SER A 380 24.61 0.06 0.26
CA SER A 380 25.42 -0.93 0.96
C SER A 380 25.38 -2.35 0.36
N TRP A 381 24.26 -2.75 -0.29
CA TRP A 381 24.12 -4.06 -0.94
C TRP A 381 25.20 -4.36 -1.99
N LEU A 382 25.62 -3.33 -2.74
CA LEU A 382 26.61 -3.49 -3.81
C LEU A 382 28.04 -3.51 -3.26
N PHE A 383 28.31 -2.76 -2.20
CA PHE A 383 29.65 -2.62 -1.59
C PHE A 383 30.07 -3.82 -0.74
N LEU A 384 29.14 -4.69 -0.33
CA LEU A 384 29.42 -5.88 0.49
C LEU A 384 29.94 -7.03 -0.39
N PRO A 385 31.01 -7.78 -0.01
CA PRO A 385 31.61 -8.86 -0.83
C PRO A 385 30.80 -10.18 -0.86
N ILE A 386 29.49 -10.09 -1.09
CA ILE A 386 28.54 -11.24 -1.12
C ILE A 386 28.92 -12.27 -2.20
N GLU A 387 29.51 -11.82 -3.31
CA GLU A 387 30.03 -12.63 -4.42
C GLU A 387 31.31 -13.45 -4.08
N TYR A 388 31.68 -13.48 -2.81
CA TYR A 388 32.73 -14.33 -2.23
C TYR A 388 32.26 -15.04 -0.94
N ASP A 389 30.98 -14.90 -0.55
CA ASP A 389 30.45 -15.47 0.69
C ASP A 389 30.34 -17.00 0.62
N PRO A 390 31.03 -17.78 1.48
CA PRO A 390 30.93 -19.24 1.50
C PRO A 390 29.52 -19.77 1.90
N ALA A 391 28.60 -18.90 2.32
CA ALA A 391 27.18 -19.24 2.47
C ALA A 391 26.42 -19.35 1.13
N LEU A 392 27.03 -19.02 0.00
CA LEU A 392 26.46 -19.15 -1.34
C LEU A 392 27.28 -20.16 -2.18
N PRO A 393 26.65 -21.03 -3.02
CA PRO A 393 27.39 -21.88 -3.95
C PRO A 393 28.26 -21.04 -4.89
N GLU A 394 29.43 -21.53 -5.31
CA GLU A 394 30.34 -20.72 -6.16
C GLU A 394 29.72 -20.33 -7.52
N GLY A 395 28.80 -21.13 -8.07
CA GLY A 395 27.99 -20.75 -9.24
C GLY A 395 27.00 -19.60 -8.97
N VAL A 396 26.46 -19.50 -7.74
CA VAL A 396 25.65 -18.33 -7.31
C VAL A 396 26.56 -17.13 -7.07
N GLN A 397 27.74 -17.31 -6.48
CA GLN A 397 28.71 -16.24 -6.26
C GLN A 397 29.10 -15.54 -7.58
N GLU A 398 29.34 -16.32 -8.64
CA GLU A 398 29.63 -15.80 -9.99
C GLU A 398 28.46 -14.93 -10.52
N GLN A 399 27.22 -15.43 -10.47
CA GLN A 399 26.04 -14.64 -10.86
C GLN A 399 25.83 -13.38 -10.00
N VAL A 400 26.18 -13.40 -8.71
CA VAL A 400 26.13 -12.20 -7.85
C VAL A 400 27.17 -11.17 -8.30
N GLU A 401 28.35 -11.57 -8.75
CA GLU A 401 29.36 -10.67 -9.33
C GLU A 401 28.89 -10.06 -10.66
N GLU A 402 28.39 -10.90 -11.58
CA GLU A 402 27.85 -10.45 -12.87
C GLU A 402 26.71 -9.45 -12.70
N ARG A 403 25.74 -9.76 -11.83
CA ARG A 403 24.63 -8.86 -11.52
C ARG A 403 25.13 -7.58 -10.86
N LYS A 404 26.13 -7.62 -9.97
CA LYS A 404 26.72 -6.38 -9.44
C LYS A 404 27.36 -5.51 -10.51
N ALA A 405 28.10 -6.08 -11.45
CA ALA A 405 28.62 -5.34 -12.60
C ALA A 405 27.49 -4.70 -13.44
N GLU A 406 26.37 -5.41 -13.62
CA GLU A 406 25.18 -4.89 -14.29
C GLU A 406 24.49 -3.75 -13.53
N TYR A 407 24.26 -3.90 -12.22
CA TYR A 407 23.59 -2.90 -11.38
C TYR A 407 24.48 -1.68 -11.09
N VAL A 408 25.81 -1.85 -10.98
CA VAL A 408 26.77 -0.74 -11.00
C VAL A 408 26.68 0.00 -12.34
N ARG A 409 26.67 -0.69 -13.48
CA ARG A 409 26.49 -0.06 -14.81
C ARG A 409 25.17 0.70 -14.94
N LYS A 410 24.08 0.22 -14.34
CA LYS A 410 22.79 0.94 -14.23
C LYS A 410 22.94 2.23 -13.38
N LEU A 411 23.68 2.18 -12.28
CA LEU A 411 23.95 3.36 -11.42
C LEU A 411 24.89 4.39 -12.06
N VAL A 412 25.97 3.96 -12.74
CA VAL A 412 26.85 4.87 -13.48
C VAL A 412 26.04 5.64 -14.53
N ARG A 413 25.23 4.93 -15.34
CA ARG A 413 24.31 5.57 -16.29
C ARG A 413 23.33 6.52 -15.60
N LEU A 414 22.78 6.17 -14.43
CA LEU A 414 21.90 7.09 -13.68
C LEU A 414 22.65 8.34 -13.20
N ALA A 415 23.91 8.21 -12.76
CA ALA A 415 24.76 9.34 -12.36
C ALA A 415 25.09 10.25 -13.55
N GLU A 416 25.44 9.70 -14.72
CA GLU A 416 25.63 10.49 -15.96
C GLU A 416 24.38 11.31 -16.31
N ARG A 417 23.18 10.72 -16.19
CA ARG A 417 21.89 11.39 -16.42
C ARG A 417 21.64 12.51 -15.40
N VAL A 418 22.03 12.31 -14.14
CA VAL A 418 21.93 13.32 -13.06
C VAL A 418 22.92 14.47 -13.26
N HIS A 419 24.13 14.19 -13.77
CA HIS A 419 25.09 15.22 -14.18
C HIS A 419 24.57 16.04 -15.37
N ARG A 420 24.00 15.40 -16.40
CA ARG A 420 23.34 16.07 -17.54
C ARG A 420 22.06 16.84 -17.19
N GLY A 421 21.61 16.82 -15.93
CA GLY A 421 20.43 17.57 -15.49
C GLY A 421 19.09 16.96 -15.91
N GLU A 422 19.02 15.71 -16.36
CA GLU A 422 17.79 15.03 -16.82
C GLU A 422 16.71 14.83 -15.73
N PHE A 423 16.94 15.32 -14.51
CA PHE A 423 16.06 15.17 -13.36
C PHE A 423 15.81 16.52 -12.69
N THR A 424 14.58 17.00 -12.83
CA THR A 424 14.13 18.28 -12.26
C THR A 424 13.74 18.18 -10.79
N ARG A 425 13.44 16.98 -10.27
CA ARG A 425 13.03 16.76 -8.87
C ARG A 425 13.86 15.65 -8.20
N PRO A 426 14.40 15.86 -6.98
CA PRO A 426 15.18 14.84 -6.27
C PRO A 426 14.42 13.51 -6.06
N GLY A 427 13.10 13.56 -5.85
CA GLY A 427 12.25 12.37 -5.76
C GLY A 427 12.30 11.45 -6.99
N GLN A 428 12.56 11.97 -8.20
CA GLN A 428 12.72 11.16 -9.42
C GLN A 428 14.03 10.36 -9.38
N ILE A 429 15.12 11.02 -8.98
CA ILE A 429 16.45 10.40 -8.78
C ILE A 429 16.33 9.30 -7.72
N ALA A 430 15.73 9.63 -6.58
CA ALA A 430 15.53 8.73 -5.47
C ALA A 430 14.66 7.51 -5.83
N SER A 431 13.61 7.70 -6.65
CA SER A 431 12.77 6.58 -7.10
C SER A 431 13.54 5.62 -8.01
N ARG A 432 14.28 6.14 -9.01
CA ARG A 432 15.05 5.30 -9.94
C ARG A 432 16.23 4.59 -9.26
N ALA A 433 16.99 5.29 -8.41
CA ALA A 433 18.09 4.67 -7.66
C ALA A 433 17.60 3.59 -6.69
N ARG A 434 16.48 3.82 -5.96
CA ARG A 434 15.85 2.79 -5.11
C ARG A 434 15.44 1.56 -5.92
N ARG A 435 14.80 1.74 -7.10
CA ARG A 435 14.40 0.61 -7.96
C ARG A 435 15.61 -0.24 -8.38
N ILE A 436 16.66 0.38 -8.94
CA ILE A 436 17.90 -0.30 -9.35
C ILE A 436 18.48 -1.15 -8.21
N LEU A 437 18.46 -0.64 -6.97
CA LEU A 437 18.99 -1.34 -5.80
C LEU A 437 18.04 -2.42 -5.23
N TYR A 438 16.72 -2.32 -5.43
CA TYR A 438 15.77 -3.37 -5.05
C TYR A 438 15.70 -4.52 -6.04
N ASP A 439 15.83 -4.23 -7.33
CA ASP A 439 15.80 -5.23 -8.40
C ASP A 439 16.94 -6.26 -8.16
N PHE A 440 18.17 -5.81 -7.86
CA PHE A 440 19.31 -6.65 -7.47
C PHE A 440 19.03 -7.63 -6.30
N VAL A 441 18.30 -7.19 -5.28
CA VAL A 441 18.00 -7.98 -4.07
C VAL A 441 16.82 -8.94 -4.31
N ASN A 442 15.98 -8.65 -5.30
CA ASN A 442 14.84 -9.49 -5.69
C ASN A 442 15.16 -10.43 -6.86
N GLU A 443 16.33 -10.27 -7.48
CA GLU A 443 16.91 -11.16 -8.48
C GLU A 443 16.93 -12.62 -8.03
N THR A 444 16.77 -13.54 -8.97
CA THR A 444 16.75 -14.99 -8.72
C THR A 444 17.98 -15.64 -9.32
N TYR A 445 18.73 -16.36 -8.48
CA TYR A 445 20.02 -16.96 -8.81
C TYR A 445 19.86 -18.47 -8.97
N THR A 446 20.61 -19.07 -9.89
CA THR A 446 20.39 -20.44 -10.36
C THR A 446 21.64 -21.30 -10.21
N ASP A 447 21.58 -22.38 -9.44
CA ASP A 447 22.71 -23.30 -9.24
C ASP A 447 22.22 -24.75 -9.24
N ALA A 448 22.88 -25.61 -10.02
CA ALA A 448 22.50 -27.01 -10.28
C ALA A 448 20.97 -27.22 -10.44
N GLY A 449 20.34 -26.45 -11.33
CA GLY A 449 18.90 -26.53 -11.63
C GLY A 449 17.95 -25.98 -10.55
N LYS A 450 18.48 -25.49 -9.43
CA LYS A 450 17.69 -24.88 -8.34
C LYS A 450 17.72 -23.37 -8.50
N HIS A 451 16.54 -22.76 -8.58
CA HIS A 451 16.37 -21.31 -8.61
C HIS A 451 16.00 -20.81 -7.20
N GLY A 452 16.59 -19.70 -6.76
CA GLY A 452 16.26 -19.09 -5.48
C GLY A 452 16.75 -17.65 -5.35
N LYS A 453 16.05 -16.83 -4.56
CA LYS A 453 16.52 -15.50 -4.15
C LYS A 453 17.68 -15.63 -3.16
N LEU A 454 18.45 -14.55 -2.95
CA LEU A 454 19.59 -14.57 -2.00
C LEU A 454 19.20 -15.10 -0.60
N PHE A 455 18.06 -14.71 -0.02
CA PHE A 455 17.66 -15.26 1.29
C PHE A 455 17.38 -16.77 1.25
N GLU A 456 17.05 -17.35 0.11
CA GLU A 456 16.74 -18.79 -0.05
C GLU A 456 18.04 -19.60 -0.08
N TRP A 457 19.11 -19.01 -0.60
CA TRP A 457 20.47 -19.54 -0.50
C TRP A 457 21.04 -19.38 0.92
N TYR A 458 20.81 -18.25 1.60
CA TYR A 458 21.19 -18.13 3.03
C TYR A 458 20.34 -19.05 3.94
N GLU A 459 19.03 -19.20 3.70
CA GLU A 459 18.22 -20.23 4.38
C GLU A 459 18.75 -21.64 4.06
N LEU A 460 19.18 -21.92 2.82
CA LEU A 460 19.81 -23.20 2.47
C LEU A 460 21.13 -23.45 3.23
N SER A 461 22.01 -22.44 3.33
CA SER A 461 23.29 -22.50 4.05
C SER A 461 23.17 -22.73 5.56
N LEU A 462 21.93 -22.63 6.08
CA LEU A 462 21.55 -22.89 7.47
C LEU A 462 20.88 -24.25 7.61
N PHE A 463 19.90 -24.57 6.75
CA PHE A 463 19.09 -25.79 6.86
C PHE A 463 19.73 -27.02 6.20
N ARG A 464 20.71 -26.85 5.30
CA ARG A 464 21.40 -27.92 4.54
C ARG A 464 22.84 -27.51 4.14
N PRO A 465 23.74 -27.27 5.11
CA PRO A 465 25.14 -26.91 4.81
C PRO A 465 25.87 -27.98 3.97
N GLU A 466 25.50 -29.24 4.08
CA GLU A 466 26.01 -30.35 3.26
C GLU A 466 25.53 -30.29 1.79
N GLU A 467 24.26 -29.94 1.51
CA GLU A 467 23.80 -29.71 0.12
C GLU A 467 24.59 -28.55 -0.53
N LEU A 468 24.90 -27.51 0.25
CA LEU A 468 25.72 -26.37 -0.18
C LEU A 468 27.19 -26.75 -0.42
N ALA A 469 27.79 -27.54 0.46
CA ALA A 469 29.17 -28.01 0.32
C ALA A 469 29.32 -28.91 -0.91
N GLU A 470 28.38 -29.84 -1.15
CA GLU A 470 28.41 -30.73 -2.31
C GLU A 470 28.29 -29.97 -3.63
N ARG A 471 27.39 -28.97 -3.72
CA ARG A 471 27.28 -28.04 -4.86
C ARG A 471 28.58 -27.29 -5.13
N THR A 472 29.18 -26.75 -4.07
CA THR A 472 30.44 -25.98 -4.15
C THR A 472 31.59 -26.86 -4.66
N GLU A 473 31.73 -28.06 -4.11
CA GLU A 473 32.78 -29.00 -4.52
C GLU A 473 32.52 -29.62 -5.90
N ARG A 474 31.26 -29.69 -6.34
CA ARG A 474 30.90 -30.01 -7.72
C ARG A 474 31.36 -28.89 -8.68
N TYR A 475 30.99 -27.63 -8.43
CA TYR A 475 31.43 -26.48 -9.24
C TYR A 475 32.97 -26.37 -9.33
N ARG A 476 33.69 -26.64 -8.24
CA ARG A 476 35.17 -26.68 -8.22
C ARG A 476 35.75 -27.73 -9.17
N ARG A 477 35.21 -28.95 -9.14
CA ARG A 477 35.63 -30.03 -10.04
C ARG A 477 35.22 -29.79 -11.50
N GLU A 478 34.11 -29.11 -11.73
CA GLU A 478 33.63 -28.75 -13.08
C GLU A 478 34.38 -27.56 -13.70
N THR A 479 34.85 -26.60 -12.91
CA THR A 479 35.45 -25.33 -13.41
C THR A 479 36.92 -25.13 -13.10
N GLY A 480 37.50 -25.89 -12.15
CA GLY A 480 38.86 -25.68 -11.63
C GLY A 480 39.06 -24.40 -10.80
N ARG A 481 37.97 -23.68 -10.47
CA ARG A 481 38.02 -22.39 -9.75
C ARG A 481 37.71 -22.56 -8.27
N ASN A 482 38.35 -21.74 -7.42
CA ASN A 482 38.03 -21.57 -6.00
C ASN A 482 37.92 -20.06 -5.72
N ARG A 483 36.70 -19.51 -5.82
CA ARG A 483 36.45 -18.05 -5.76
C ARG A 483 36.81 -17.43 -4.40
N ALA A 484 36.53 -18.14 -3.31
CA ALA A 484 36.85 -17.67 -1.96
C ALA A 484 38.37 -17.59 -1.74
N GLU A 485 39.13 -18.57 -2.22
CA GLU A 485 40.60 -18.55 -2.11
C GLU A 485 41.24 -17.50 -3.03
N ALA A 486 40.74 -17.34 -4.25
CA ALA A 486 41.18 -16.28 -5.15
C ALA A 486 41.01 -14.89 -4.51
N TRP A 487 39.88 -14.65 -3.83
CA TRP A 487 39.67 -13.41 -3.07
C TRP A 487 40.70 -13.22 -1.95
N ARG A 488 40.99 -14.27 -1.17
CA ARG A 488 41.95 -14.20 -0.04
C ARG A 488 43.37 -13.88 -0.50
N ARG A 489 43.78 -14.42 -1.65
CA ARG A 489 45.08 -14.11 -2.27
C ARG A 489 45.16 -12.63 -2.72
N ALA A 490 44.04 -12.03 -3.10
CA ALA A 490 43.97 -10.61 -3.49
C ALA A 490 43.74 -9.64 -2.30
N ASN A 491 43.15 -10.11 -1.20
CA ASN A 491 42.77 -9.30 -0.04
C ASN A 491 43.31 -9.95 1.26
N PRO A 492 44.62 -9.84 1.54
CA PRO A 492 45.19 -10.34 2.78
C PRO A 492 44.61 -9.63 4.02
N PRO A 493 44.41 -10.34 5.14
CA PRO A 493 43.80 -9.84 6.37
C PRO A 493 44.29 -8.49 6.94
N ARG A 494 43.37 -7.71 7.54
CA ARG A 494 43.66 -6.56 8.42
C ARG A 494 42.96 -6.72 9.81
N PRO A 495 43.59 -6.37 10.95
CA PRO A 495 43.05 -6.59 12.32
C PRO A 495 41.94 -5.60 12.81
N THR A 496 40.92 -6.00 13.63
CA THR A 496 39.48 -5.45 13.70
C THR A 496 38.82 -4.91 15.07
N GLY A 497 37.48 -4.49 15.13
CA GLY A 497 36.44 -4.23 16.29
C GLY A 497 35.14 -3.18 16.26
N GLU A 498 33.87 -3.41 16.86
CA GLU A 498 32.46 -2.71 17.28
C GLU A 498 31.11 -2.07 16.45
N GLY A 499 29.76 -2.55 16.43
CA GLY A 499 28.34 -1.80 16.31
C GLY A 499 26.97 -2.10 15.36
N GLU A 500 25.61 -1.81 15.67
CA GLU A 500 24.18 -2.54 15.47
C GLU A 500 22.72 -2.06 14.72
N GLY A 501 21.56 -2.88 14.47
CA GLY A 501 20.05 -2.63 13.90
C GLY A 501 18.85 -3.77 13.49
N PHE A 502 17.41 -3.65 13.28
CA PHE A 502 16.23 -4.66 12.73
C PHE A 502 14.51 -4.55 12.79
N GLY A 503 13.52 -5.53 12.33
CA GLY A 503 11.94 -5.49 11.91
C GLY A 503 10.65 -6.61 12.10
N PRO A 504 9.41 -6.80 11.34
CA PRO A 504 7.92 -7.41 11.69
C PRO A 504 6.85 -8.51 10.89
N ARG A 505 5.40 -8.67 11.03
CA ARG A 505 4.31 -9.88 10.75
C ARG A 505 2.73 -9.87 10.07
N ARG A 506 1.74 -10.94 9.86
CA ARG A 506 0.31 -11.15 9.01
C ARG A 506 -1.13 -11.94 9.45
N ARG A 507 -2.12 -12.54 8.58
CA ARG A 507 -3.69 -12.94 8.69
C ARG A 507 -4.54 -14.13 7.85
N GLY A 508 -5.96 -14.39 7.86
CA GLY A 508 -6.93 -15.53 7.23
C GLY A 508 -8.58 -15.46 6.89
N ALA A 509 -9.49 -16.55 6.59
CA ALA A 509 -10.93 -16.65 5.85
C ALA A 509 -12.24 -17.66 6.20
N ALA A 510 -13.39 -17.96 5.37
CA ALA A 510 -14.80 -18.72 5.64
C ALA A 510 -15.86 -19.40 4.51
N GLU A 511 -17.22 -19.85 4.72
CA GLU A 511 -18.20 -20.83 3.87
C GLU A 511 -19.91 -20.85 3.78
N ALA A 512 -20.81 -21.92 3.41
CA ALA A 512 -22.26 -22.01 2.68
C ALA A 512 -23.68 -22.81 3.16
N LEU A 513 -24.99 -22.74 2.55
CA LEU A 513 -26.46 -23.38 2.85
C LEU A 513 -27.78 -23.33 1.85
N ALA A 514 -29.12 -23.60 2.26
CA ALA A 514 -30.52 -23.64 1.56
C ALA A 514 -31.88 -23.17 2.32
N SER A 515 -33.05 -22.86 1.66
CA SER A 515 -34.17 -21.91 2.12
C SER A 515 -35.70 -22.30 2.30
N TYR A 516 -36.58 -21.34 2.73
CA TYR A 516 -37.94 -21.54 3.35
C TYR A 516 -39.25 -20.88 2.76
N TRP A 517 -39.26 -20.18 1.62
CA TRP A 517 -40.42 -19.32 1.21
C TRP A 517 -41.38 -19.88 0.13
N ASP A 518 -42.64 -19.44 0.12
CA ASP A 518 -43.59 -19.61 -1.00
C ASP A 518 -43.32 -18.59 -2.12
N LEU A 519 -42.98 -19.08 -3.31
CA LEU A 519 -42.73 -18.25 -4.50
C LEU A 519 -43.93 -17.37 -4.86
N ALA A 520 -45.15 -17.91 -4.78
CA ALA A 520 -46.37 -17.18 -5.11
C ALA A 520 -46.68 -16.07 -4.09
N GLU A 521 -46.24 -16.19 -2.83
CA GLU A 521 -46.27 -15.09 -1.87
C GLU A 521 -45.25 -14.00 -2.21
N VAL A 522 -44.01 -14.37 -2.58
CA VAL A 522 -42.98 -13.40 -2.97
C VAL A 522 -43.40 -12.59 -4.21
N GLU A 523 -43.92 -13.24 -5.26
CA GLU A 523 -44.42 -12.57 -6.47
C GLU A 523 -45.60 -11.62 -6.20
N ARG A 524 -46.49 -11.96 -5.27
CA ARG A 524 -47.59 -11.08 -4.84
C ARG A 524 -47.08 -9.86 -4.07
N ILE A 525 -46.07 -10.02 -3.22
CA ILE A 525 -45.42 -8.90 -2.50
C ILE A 525 -44.73 -7.96 -3.50
N PHE A 526 -43.99 -8.51 -4.47
CA PHE A 526 -43.36 -7.75 -5.55
C PHE A 526 -44.37 -6.95 -6.37
N SER A 527 -45.43 -7.62 -6.83
CA SER A 527 -46.50 -6.99 -7.63
C SER A 527 -47.21 -5.87 -6.86
N SER A 528 -47.44 -6.07 -5.55
CA SER A 528 -48.04 -5.06 -4.67
C SER A 528 -47.17 -3.82 -4.52
N ALA A 529 -45.84 -3.99 -4.38
CA ALA A 529 -44.90 -2.88 -4.36
C ALA A 529 -44.86 -2.16 -5.72
N ARG A 530 -44.79 -2.91 -6.83
CA ARG A 530 -44.71 -2.37 -8.20
C ARG A 530 -45.93 -1.57 -8.63
N THR A 531 -47.14 -1.92 -8.18
CA THR A 531 -48.34 -1.10 -8.46
C THR A 531 -48.29 0.26 -7.76
N ALA A 532 -48.03 0.28 -6.44
CA ALA A 532 -47.87 1.52 -5.68
C ALA A 532 -46.70 2.38 -6.21
N ALA A 533 -45.68 1.72 -6.76
CA ALA A 533 -44.61 2.33 -7.49
C ALA A 533 -45.13 2.98 -8.80
N LEU A 534 -45.85 2.26 -9.67
CA LEU A 534 -46.32 2.79 -10.96
C LEU A 534 -47.16 4.07 -10.82
N GLU A 535 -48.04 4.12 -9.83
CA GLU A 535 -48.80 5.33 -9.47
C GLU A 535 -47.86 6.51 -9.15
N ARG A 536 -46.82 6.25 -8.36
CA ARG A 536 -45.82 7.24 -7.96
C ARG A 536 -44.92 7.68 -9.12
N ALA A 537 -44.71 6.83 -10.13
CA ALA A 537 -44.00 7.17 -11.35
C ALA A 537 -44.86 8.11 -12.22
N ALA A 538 -46.16 7.81 -12.35
CA ALA A 538 -47.09 8.65 -13.08
C ALA A 538 -47.21 10.05 -12.45
N GLU A 539 -47.29 10.17 -11.11
CA GLU A 539 -47.22 11.46 -10.40
C GLU A 539 -45.97 12.27 -10.77
N ARG A 540 -44.80 11.62 -10.80
CA ARG A 540 -43.52 12.27 -11.12
C ARG A 540 -43.45 12.69 -12.58
N ALA A 541 -43.84 11.82 -13.52
CA ALA A 541 -43.81 12.09 -14.95
C ALA A 541 -44.83 13.17 -15.36
N LEU A 542 -45.98 13.29 -14.69
CA LEU A 542 -46.92 14.40 -14.89
C LEU A 542 -46.36 15.75 -14.42
N ALA A 543 -45.48 15.77 -13.42
CA ALA A 543 -44.82 16.99 -12.94
C ALA A 543 -43.54 17.34 -13.72
N GLN A 544 -42.84 16.33 -14.26
CA GLN A 544 -41.57 16.40 -14.98
C GLN A 544 -41.61 15.39 -16.15
N PRO A 545 -42.08 15.81 -17.34
CA PRO A 545 -42.30 14.92 -18.49
C PRO A 545 -41.07 14.13 -18.96
N GLU A 546 -39.86 14.62 -18.66
CA GLU A 546 -38.58 13.94 -18.93
C GLU A 546 -38.43 12.60 -18.20
N LEU A 547 -39.29 12.31 -17.21
CA LEU A 547 -39.28 11.06 -16.44
C LEU A 547 -40.19 9.97 -17.03
N ALA A 548 -40.73 10.15 -18.24
CA ALA A 548 -41.55 9.13 -18.91
C ALA A 548 -40.83 7.78 -19.08
N ASP A 549 -39.53 7.80 -19.40
CA ASP A 549 -38.68 6.59 -19.51
C ASP A 549 -38.51 5.84 -18.18
N GLU A 550 -38.64 6.53 -17.04
CA GLU A 550 -38.58 5.92 -15.70
C GLU A 550 -39.87 5.15 -15.41
N LEU A 551 -41.03 5.72 -15.77
CA LEU A 551 -42.34 5.07 -15.68
C LEU A 551 -42.39 3.77 -16.50
N GLU A 552 -41.81 3.75 -17.71
CA GLU A 552 -41.78 2.55 -18.54
C GLU A 552 -40.84 1.46 -17.98
N ARG A 553 -39.69 1.82 -17.38
CA ARG A 553 -38.82 0.84 -16.69
C ARG A 553 -39.53 0.13 -15.55
N VAL A 554 -40.25 0.88 -14.72
CA VAL A 554 -41.10 0.31 -13.65
C VAL A 554 -42.21 -0.56 -14.26
N ARG A 555 -42.78 -0.16 -15.40
CA ARG A 555 -43.79 -0.98 -16.10
C ARG A 555 -43.21 -2.27 -16.67
N ARG A 556 -41.91 -2.33 -16.98
CA ARG A 556 -41.22 -3.57 -17.38
C ARG A 556 -40.61 -4.35 -16.21
N ALA A 557 -40.45 -3.73 -15.03
CA ALA A 557 -39.79 -4.31 -13.87
C ALA A 557 -40.32 -5.71 -13.50
N SER A 558 -39.43 -6.68 -13.50
CA SER A 558 -39.69 -8.11 -13.27
C SER A 558 -38.90 -8.64 -12.07
N LEU A 559 -39.13 -9.89 -11.67
CA LEU A 559 -38.52 -10.53 -10.50
C LEU A 559 -37.77 -11.81 -10.90
N GLU A 560 -36.60 -12.04 -10.32
CA GLU A 560 -35.83 -13.29 -10.40
C GLU A 560 -35.32 -13.67 -9.00
N LEU A 561 -35.35 -14.96 -8.65
CA LEU A 561 -34.76 -15.44 -7.41
C LEU A 561 -33.44 -16.15 -7.68
N ASP A 562 -32.42 -15.79 -6.90
CA ASP A 562 -31.07 -16.31 -7.01
C ASP A 562 -30.83 -17.36 -5.91
N PRO A 563 -30.37 -18.58 -6.23
CA PRO A 563 -30.03 -19.60 -5.23
C PRO A 563 -28.79 -19.26 -4.38
N SER A 564 -28.13 -18.12 -4.61
CA SER A 564 -26.98 -17.66 -3.81
C SER A 564 -27.30 -17.57 -2.31
N ARG A 565 -26.29 -17.92 -1.50
CA ARG A 565 -26.35 -17.92 -0.03
C ARG A 565 -25.93 -16.58 0.58
N ASP A 566 -25.53 -15.64 -0.27
CA ASP A 566 -25.27 -14.25 0.09
C ASP A 566 -26.60 -13.54 0.37
N VAL A 567 -26.53 -12.33 0.93
CA VAL A 567 -27.71 -11.54 1.36
C VAL A 567 -27.80 -10.31 0.45
N ASP A 568 -28.17 -10.57 -0.80
CA ASP A 568 -28.27 -9.59 -1.89
C ASP A 568 -29.72 -9.41 -2.35
N ALA A 569 -30.06 -8.18 -2.69
CA ALA A 569 -31.15 -7.82 -3.58
C ALA A 569 -30.68 -6.65 -4.45
N ARG A 570 -31.03 -6.66 -5.74
CA ARG A 570 -30.61 -5.61 -6.67
C ARG A 570 -31.50 -5.50 -7.91
N TYR A 571 -31.77 -4.28 -8.34
CA TYR A 571 -32.22 -3.96 -9.69
C TYR A 571 -31.05 -4.02 -10.70
N GLU A 572 -31.24 -4.74 -11.80
CA GLU A 572 -30.33 -4.86 -12.95
C GLU A 572 -30.91 -4.06 -14.14
N PRO A 573 -30.49 -2.79 -14.37
CA PRO A 573 -31.18 -1.87 -15.28
C PRO A 573 -31.15 -2.25 -16.76
N SER A 574 -30.28 -3.18 -17.17
CA SER A 574 -30.19 -3.70 -18.54
C SER A 574 -31.28 -4.73 -18.88
N ARG A 575 -31.96 -5.29 -17.88
CA ARG A 575 -33.02 -6.31 -18.04
C ARG A 575 -34.38 -5.87 -17.51
N ASP A 576 -34.48 -4.69 -16.90
CA ASP A 576 -35.59 -4.27 -16.04
C ASP A 576 -36.00 -5.39 -15.04
N LEU A 577 -35.01 -5.85 -14.28
CA LEU A 577 -35.12 -7.05 -13.46
C LEU A 577 -34.64 -6.80 -12.03
N ILE A 578 -35.40 -7.24 -11.04
CA ILE A 578 -34.99 -7.22 -9.63
C ILE A 578 -34.66 -8.64 -9.20
N ARG A 579 -33.41 -8.88 -8.82
CA ARG A 579 -32.91 -10.17 -8.33
C ARG A 579 -32.95 -10.18 -6.80
N VAL A 580 -33.40 -11.27 -6.19
CA VAL A 580 -33.38 -11.49 -4.73
C VAL A 580 -32.76 -12.85 -4.40
N SER A 581 -31.76 -12.84 -3.53
CA SER A 581 -31.04 -14.04 -3.07
C SER A 581 -31.82 -14.90 -2.07
N ALA A 582 -31.58 -16.21 -2.09
CA ALA A 582 -32.09 -17.16 -1.11
C ALA A 582 -31.56 -16.84 0.30
N GLY A 583 -30.29 -16.43 0.44
CA GLY A 583 -29.72 -16.02 1.72
C GLY A 583 -30.41 -14.81 2.34
N LEU A 584 -30.86 -13.83 1.53
CA LEU A 584 -31.68 -12.71 2.02
C LEU A 584 -33.07 -13.18 2.49
N LEU A 585 -33.74 -14.04 1.73
CA LEU A 585 -35.03 -14.59 2.13
C LEU A 585 -34.93 -15.35 3.47
N ASP A 586 -33.87 -16.13 3.67
CA ASP A 586 -33.60 -16.81 4.94
C ASP A 586 -33.25 -15.84 6.08
N ALA A 587 -32.56 -14.73 5.80
CA ALA A 587 -32.27 -13.69 6.78
C ALA A 587 -33.55 -12.98 7.27
N ILE A 588 -34.49 -12.68 6.37
CA ILE A 588 -35.80 -12.11 6.72
C ILE A 588 -36.61 -13.12 7.54
N ASP A 589 -36.62 -14.41 7.16
CA ASP A 589 -37.36 -15.43 7.90
C ASP A 589 -36.77 -15.71 9.28
N ALA A 590 -35.44 -15.79 9.40
CA ALA A 590 -34.76 -15.93 10.69
C ALA A 590 -35.17 -14.82 11.66
N ARG A 591 -35.21 -13.55 11.19
CA ARG A 591 -35.69 -12.41 11.98
C ARG A 591 -37.19 -12.48 12.27
N ALA A 592 -38.00 -12.97 11.33
CA ALA A 592 -39.43 -13.19 11.56
C ALA A 592 -39.71 -14.23 12.65
N ARG A 593 -38.89 -15.28 12.77
CA ARG A 593 -39.02 -16.32 13.82
C ARG A 593 -38.83 -15.77 15.24
N GLU A 594 -38.14 -14.64 15.41
CA GLU A 594 -37.93 -13.97 16.70
C GLU A 594 -39.16 -13.18 17.18
N LEU A 595 -40.11 -12.87 16.28
CA LEU A 595 -41.34 -12.14 16.60
C LEU A 595 -42.47 -13.06 17.11
N PRO A 596 -43.52 -12.52 17.77
CA PRO A 596 -44.73 -13.26 18.11
C PRO A 596 -45.36 -13.94 16.88
N PRO A 597 -45.90 -15.17 16.99
CA PRO A 597 -46.44 -15.94 15.84
C PRO A 597 -47.43 -15.18 14.94
N ALA A 598 -48.27 -14.30 15.53
CA ALA A 598 -49.24 -13.50 14.80
C ALA A 598 -48.62 -12.37 13.95
N GLU A 599 -47.42 -11.90 14.30
CA GLU A 599 -46.74 -10.78 13.62
C GLU A 599 -45.84 -11.25 12.47
N ARG A 600 -45.37 -12.50 12.49
CA ARG A 600 -44.33 -13.02 11.58
C ARG A 600 -44.67 -12.83 10.11
N THR A 601 -45.88 -13.20 9.70
CA THR A 601 -46.33 -13.09 8.30
C THR A 601 -46.44 -11.63 7.85
N THR A 602 -46.94 -10.74 8.72
CA THR A 602 -47.01 -9.30 8.46
C THR A 602 -45.62 -8.69 8.33
N PHE A 603 -44.69 -9.05 9.23
CA PHE A 603 -43.30 -8.63 9.16
C PHE A 603 -42.61 -9.12 7.88
N ARG A 604 -42.70 -10.41 7.54
CA ARG A 604 -42.14 -10.97 6.28
C ARG A 604 -42.60 -10.19 5.06
N ARG A 605 -43.92 -9.96 4.94
CA ARG A 605 -44.53 -9.25 3.81
C ARG A 605 -44.06 -7.79 3.71
N ARG A 606 -44.01 -7.07 4.83
CA ARG A 606 -43.56 -5.66 4.86
C ARG A 606 -42.05 -5.53 4.68
N ALA A 607 -41.27 -6.45 5.23
CA ALA A 607 -39.83 -6.48 5.05
C ALA A 607 -39.47 -6.63 3.56
N LEU A 608 -40.03 -7.65 2.92
CA LEU A 608 -39.79 -7.92 1.50
C LEU A 608 -40.44 -6.86 0.59
N GLY A 609 -41.59 -6.29 0.98
CA GLY A 609 -42.21 -5.15 0.30
C GLY A 609 -41.39 -3.85 0.39
N LEU A 610 -40.71 -3.59 1.52
CA LEU A 610 -39.80 -2.45 1.66
C LEU A 610 -38.57 -2.59 0.75
N ILE A 611 -38.02 -3.80 0.69
CA ILE A 611 -36.89 -4.16 -0.17
C ILE A 611 -37.25 -3.97 -1.64
N PHE A 612 -38.39 -4.53 -2.08
CA PHE A 612 -38.88 -4.28 -3.44
C PHE A 612 -39.18 -2.81 -3.68
N GLY A 613 -39.72 -2.06 -2.70
CA GLY A 613 -39.90 -0.61 -2.82
C GLY A 613 -38.58 0.15 -3.04
N HIS A 614 -37.50 -0.28 -2.38
CA HIS A 614 -36.14 0.28 -2.54
C HIS A 614 -35.54 -0.07 -3.91
N GLU A 615 -35.58 -1.34 -4.32
CA GLU A 615 -35.07 -1.75 -5.65
C GLU A 615 -35.90 -1.16 -6.80
N LEU A 616 -37.22 -1.10 -6.64
CA LEU A 616 -38.09 -0.39 -7.57
C LEU A 616 -37.70 1.08 -7.64
N ALA A 617 -37.41 1.75 -6.51
CA ALA A 617 -36.98 3.15 -6.50
C ALA A 617 -35.73 3.42 -7.37
N HIS A 618 -34.84 2.45 -7.55
CA HIS A 618 -33.71 2.57 -8.49
C HIS A 618 -34.12 2.54 -9.97
N ALA A 619 -35.27 1.96 -10.32
CA ALA A 619 -35.88 2.09 -11.66
C ALA A 619 -36.44 3.52 -11.92
N TYR A 620 -36.63 4.36 -10.89
CA TYR A 620 -37.04 5.78 -10.96
C TYR A 620 -35.85 6.73 -11.16
N GLY A 621 -34.74 6.21 -11.67
CA GLY A 621 -33.49 6.95 -11.80
C GLY A 621 -32.90 7.46 -10.48
N ILE A 622 -33.47 7.12 -9.31
CA ILE A 622 -32.96 7.55 -8.00
C ILE A 622 -31.64 6.80 -7.78
N ARG A 623 -30.51 7.51 -7.87
CA ARG A 623 -29.17 6.92 -7.66
C ARG A 623 -28.72 6.98 -6.21
N ALA A 624 -29.31 7.88 -5.43
CA ALA A 624 -29.00 8.02 -4.02
C ALA A 624 -29.78 6.99 -3.18
N GLU A 625 -29.11 5.92 -2.76
CA GLU A 625 -29.62 4.80 -1.95
C GLU A 625 -30.43 5.25 -0.71
N ARG A 626 -29.97 6.29 0.01
CA ARG A 626 -30.70 6.91 1.14
C ARG A 626 -32.04 7.56 0.75
N VAL A 627 -32.19 7.95 -0.51
CA VAL A 627 -33.45 8.47 -1.08
C VAL A 627 -34.31 7.30 -1.58
N ALA A 628 -33.71 6.24 -2.12
CA ALA A 628 -34.40 4.99 -2.45
C ALA A 628 -35.01 4.31 -1.20
N ASP A 629 -34.31 4.29 -0.06
CA ASP A 629 -34.86 3.89 1.26
C ASP A 629 -36.15 4.65 1.61
N ALA A 630 -36.10 5.97 1.46
CA ALA A 630 -37.18 6.87 1.83
C ALA A 630 -38.36 6.78 0.85
N GLU A 631 -38.11 6.56 -0.45
CA GLU A 631 -39.18 6.33 -1.42
C GLU A 631 -39.77 4.92 -1.22
N GLY A 632 -38.96 3.88 -0.98
CA GLY A 632 -39.42 2.53 -0.68
C GLY A 632 -40.37 2.46 0.52
N LEU A 633 -40.13 3.25 1.57
CA LEU A 633 -41.11 3.45 2.67
C LEU A 633 -42.44 4.03 2.19
N ARG A 634 -42.43 5.04 1.32
CA ARG A 634 -43.64 5.68 0.78
C ARG A 634 -44.39 4.74 -0.17
N LEU A 635 -43.68 3.97 -0.98
CA LEU A 635 -44.26 2.94 -1.85
C LEU A 635 -44.90 1.82 -1.01
N LEU A 636 -44.22 1.34 0.03
CA LEU A 636 -44.78 0.35 0.95
C LEU A 636 -46.04 0.88 1.65
N ALA A 637 -46.00 2.12 2.14
CA ALA A 637 -47.13 2.77 2.82
C ALA A 637 -48.35 3.03 1.91
N ARG A 638 -48.14 3.15 0.58
CA ARG A 638 -49.20 3.21 -0.44
C ARG A 638 -49.71 1.82 -0.85
N SER A 639 -48.87 0.79 -0.75
CA SER A 639 -49.22 -0.58 -1.14
C SER A 639 -50.23 -1.24 -0.17
N PRO A 640 -50.96 -2.28 -0.61
CA PRO A 640 -51.83 -3.10 0.26
C PRO A 640 -51.13 -3.79 1.45
N LEU A 641 -49.79 -3.76 1.52
CA LEU A 641 -49.00 -4.30 2.63
C LEU A 641 -49.02 -3.37 3.87
N GLY A 642 -49.39 -2.10 3.65
CA GLY A 642 -49.46 -1.04 4.67
C GLY A 642 -48.09 -0.55 5.14
N ALA A 643 -48.09 0.63 5.77
CA ALA A 643 -46.86 1.26 6.26
C ALA A 643 -46.11 0.38 7.28
N ALA A 644 -44.79 0.29 7.11
CA ALA A 644 -43.89 -0.22 8.13
C ALA A 644 -43.63 0.84 9.22
N SER A 645 -43.62 0.42 10.47
CA SER A 645 -43.12 1.22 11.59
C SER A 645 -41.61 1.47 11.49
N GLU A 646 -41.11 2.47 12.23
CA GLU A 646 -39.66 2.74 12.33
C GLU A 646 -38.89 1.51 12.84
N ALA A 647 -39.50 0.67 13.68
CA ALA A 647 -38.91 -0.56 14.20
C ALA A 647 -38.79 -1.66 13.12
N GLU A 648 -39.87 -1.89 12.34
CA GLU A 648 -39.85 -2.82 11.21
C GLU A 648 -38.81 -2.38 10.17
N ALA A 649 -38.84 -1.13 9.72
CA ALA A 649 -37.96 -0.62 8.69
C ALA A 649 -36.47 -0.62 9.12
N ARG A 650 -36.18 -0.37 10.40
CA ARG A 650 -34.81 -0.50 10.94
C ARG A 650 -34.35 -1.96 10.98
N ALA A 651 -35.23 -2.90 11.35
CA ALA A 651 -34.92 -4.32 11.34
C ALA A 651 -34.61 -4.86 9.92
N VAL A 652 -35.23 -4.29 8.88
CA VAL A 652 -34.92 -4.59 7.47
C VAL A 652 -33.52 -4.10 7.08
N LEU A 653 -33.17 -2.84 7.37
CA LEU A 653 -31.81 -2.34 7.13
C LEU A 653 -30.75 -3.15 7.88
N GLU A 654 -31.04 -3.58 9.11
CA GLU A 654 -30.13 -4.41 9.89
C GLU A 654 -29.97 -5.83 9.33
N ALA A 655 -30.93 -6.36 8.56
CA ALA A 655 -30.76 -7.64 7.86
C ALA A 655 -29.72 -7.51 6.72
N PHE A 656 -29.85 -6.47 5.88
CA PHE A 656 -28.88 -6.17 4.82
C PHE A 656 -27.48 -5.89 5.39
N ALA A 657 -27.37 -4.95 6.34
CA ALA A 657 -26.08 -4.50 6.87
C ALA A 657 -25.29 -5.60 7.63
N ARG A 658 -25.93 -6.72 8.01
CA ARG A 658 -25.30 -7.89 8.62
C ARG A 658 -24.99 -9.01 7.63
N GLY A 659 -25.63 -8.99 6.46
CA GLY A 659 -25.63 -10.10 5.52
C GLY A 659 -24.29 -10.36 4.84
N GLU A 660 -23.47 -9.33 4.70
CA GLU A 660 -22.29 -9.36 3.83
C GLU A 660 -20.99 -9.14 4.61
N ARG A 661 -20.09 -10.14 4.60
CA ARG A 661 -18.78 -10.09 5.30
C ARG A 661 -17.72 -9.27 4.56
N LEU A 662 -18.14 -8.22 3.84
CA LEU A 662 -17.33 -7.34 3.02
C LEU A 662 -15.98 -6.98 3.66
N GLY A 663 -14.90 -7.09 2.88
CA GLY A 663 -13.60 -6.57 3.22
C GLY A 663 -13.63 -5.04 3.40
N PRO A 664 -12.59 -4.44 3.99
CA PRO A 664 -12.59 -3.00 4.26
C PRO A 664 -12.81 -2.14 3.00
N LEU A 665 -12.28 -2.55 1.84
CA LEU A 665 -12.47 -1.85 0.57
C LEU A 665 -13.88 -2.01 0.00
N GLU A 666 -14.48 -3.20 0.06
CA GLU A 666 -15.87 -3.35 -0.35
C GLU A 666 -16.81 -2.59 0.60
N ARG A 667 -16.55 -2.58 1.92
CA ARG A 667 -17.30 -1.73 2.87
C ARG A 667 -17.18 -0.24 2.59
N VAL A 668 -16.06 0.22 2.03
CA VAL A 668 -15.92 1.60 1.53
C VAL A 668 -16.77 1.82 0.27
N ARG A 669 -16.73 0.90 -0.70
CA ARG A 669 -17.55 0.97 -1.93
C ARG A 669 -19.05 0.91 -1.62
N ALA A 670 -19.44 0.07 -0.67
CA ALA A 670 -20.77 -0.01 -0.11
C ALA A 670 -21.15 1.30 0.60
N TRP A 671 -20.30 1.84 1.48
CA TRP A 671 -20.55 3.14 2.11
C TRP A 671 -20.63 4.30 1.12
N LEU A 672 -19.92 4.22 0.00
CA LEU A 672 -19.99 5.17 -1.12
C LEU A 672 -21.36 5.19 -1.78
N ARG A 673 -21.86 3.99 -2.09
CA ARG A 673 -23.15 3.74 -2.72
C ARG A 673 -24.28 4.02 -1.72
N TYR A 674 -24.35 3.20 -0.67
CA TYR A 674 -25.42 3.12 0.33
C TYR A 674 -25.37 4.22 1.41
N GLY A 675 -24.23 4.90 1.60
CA GLY A 675 -24.03 5.86 2.69
C GLY A 675 -23.72 5.21 4.04
N THR A 676 -23.89 5.96 5.13
CA THR A 676 -23.84 5.38 6.49
C THR A 676 -25.16 4.72 6.86
N ASP A 677 -25.10 3.55 7.50
CA ASP A 677 -26.27 2.89 8.10
C ASP A 677 -27.05 3.85 9.03
N ARG A 678 -26.33 4.65 9.83
CA ARG A 678 -26.92 5.71 10.66
C ARG A 678 -27.67 6.76 9.82
N GLY A 679 -27.13 7.16 8.67
CA GLY A 679 -27.76 8.12 7.77
C GLY A 679 -28.94 7.54 6.97
N ARG A 680 -28.90 6.24 6.62
CA ARG A 680 -30.04 5.48 6.08
C ARG A 680 -31.15 5.39 7.13
N ALA A 681 -30.83 4.87 8.31
CA ALA A 681 -31.77 4.74 9.43
C ALA A 681 -32.38 6.08 9.87
N GLU A 682 -31.62 7.18 9.87
CA GLU A 682 -32.15 8.51 10.19
C GLU A 682 -33.10 9.04 9.09
N ALA A 683 -32.82 8.78 7.81
CA ALA A 683 -33.73 9.14 6.72
C ALA A 683 -35.01 8.28 6.71
N ILE A 684 -34.89 6.98 6.99
CA ILE A 684 -36.01 6.05 7.22
C ILE A 684 -36.86 6.53 8.40
N ALA A 685 -36.25 6.77 9.56
CA ALA A 685 -36.94 7.22 10.77
C ALA A 685 -37.71 8.51 10.56
N ARG A 686 -37.09 9.50 9.91
CA ARG A 686 -37.74 10.76 9.54
C ARG A 686 -38.90 10.55 8.56
N THR A 687 -38.72 9.71 7.55
CA THR A 687 -39.78 9.43 6.55
C THR A 687 -40.95 8.64 7.14
N ALA A 688 -40.69 7.69 8.04
CA ALA A 688 -41.73 6.95 8.77
C ALA A 688 -42.56 7.85 9.71
N ARG A 689 -42.00 9.00 10.14
CA ARG A 689 -42.72 10.06 10.87
C ARG A 689 -43.33 11.14 9.97
N GLY A 690 -43.24 11.00 8.64
CA GLY A 690 -43.77 11.97 7.68
C GLY A 690 -42.93 13.25 7.51
N GLU A 691 -41.72 13.32 8.05
CA GLU A 691 -40.87 14.52 7.95
C GLU A 691 -40.26 14.67 6.54
N ALA A 692 -40.53 15.80 5.87
CA ALA A 692 -39.92 16.15 4.59
C ALA A 692 -38.38 16.27 4.67
N ASP A 693 -37.65 15.95 3.59
CA ASP A 693 -36.21 16.24 3.50
C ASP A 693 -36.00 17.77 3.39
N PRO A 694 -35.28 18.44 4.31
CA PRO A 694 -35.00 19.88 4.20
C PRO A 694 -34.21 20.26 2.94
N TYR A 695 -33.65 19.27 2.22
CA TYR A 695 -33.00 19.46 0.93
C TYR A 695 -33.89 19.16 -0.28
N ALA A 696 -35.12 18.66 -0.11
CA ALA A 696 -36.00 18.30 -1.23
C ALA A 696 -36.23 19.44 -2.26
N PRO A 697 -36.41 20.72 -1.87
CA PRO A 697 -36.54 21.83 -2.83
C PRO A 697 -35.27 22.10 -3.66
N TYR A 698 -34.14 21.52 -3.27
CA TYR A 698 -32.82 21.69 -3.87
C TYR A 698 -32.27 20.38 -4.45
N ARG A 699 -33.08 19.31 -4.53
CA ARG A 699 -32.66 18.05 -5.17
C ARG A 699 -33.02 18.03 -6.65
N ARG A 700 -32.14 17.41 -7.44
CA ARG A 700 -32.40 16.93 -8.80
C ARG A 700 -33.20 15.63 -8.76
N THR A 701 -33.78 15.23 -9.89
CA THR A 701 -34.63 14.02 -10.04
C THR A 701 -33.91 12.72 -9.68
N ASP A 702 -32.59 12.66 -9.91
CA ASP A 702 -31.70 11.55 -9.53
C ASP A 702 -31.37 11.47 -8.01
N GLY A 703 -31.77 12.49 -7.24
CA GLY A 703 -31.53 12.63 -5.80
C GLY A 703 -30.30 13.46 -5.40
N THR A 704 -29.46 13.91 -6.35
CA THR A 704 -28.30 14.79 -6.10
C THR A 704 -28.71 16.23 -5.75
N ILE A 705 -27.78 17.06 -5.25
CA ILE A 705 -28.07 18.47 -4.92
C ILE A 705 -27.80 19.39 -6.13
N ASP A 706 -28.77 20.24 -6.45
CA ASP A 706 -28.58 21.40 -7.32
C ASP A 706 -27.88 22.52 -6.53
N TRP A 707 -26.56 22.60 -6.72
CA TRP A 707 -25.71 23.59 -6.06
C TRP A 707 -25.98 25.03 -6.47
N LYS A 708 -26.41 25.26 -7.72
CA LYS A 708 -26.74 26.59 -8.25
C LYS A 708 -28.00 27.12 -7.58
N ARG A 709 -29.03 26.28 -7.47
CA ARG A 709 -30.29 26.57 -6.77
C ARG A 709 -30.09 26.71 -5.25
N LEU A 710 -29.25 25.86 -4.65
CA LEU A 710 -28.94 25.92 -3.22
C LEU A 710 -28.10 27.17 -2.85
N GLY A 711 -27.15 27.56 -3.70
CA GLY A 711 -26.33 28.76 -3.54
C GLY A 711 -27.16 30.03 -3.67
N GLY A 712 -27.94 30.16 -4.75
CA GLY A 712 -28.81 31.32 -4.98
C GLY A 712 -29.83 31.55 -3.86
N ALA A 713 -30.38 30.48 -3.27
CA ALA A 713 -31.29 30.57 -2.13
C ALA A 713 -30.61 30.91 -0.78
N ARG A 714 -29.28 30.76 -0.68
CA ARG A 714 -28.52 30.99 0.57
C ARG A 714 -27.70 32.27 0.61
N ALA A 715 -27.43 32.90 -0.55
CA ALA A 715 -26.72 34.17 -0.61
C ALA A 715 -27.39 35.31 0.20
N GLY A 716 -28.69 35.20 0.49
CA GLY A 716 -29.44 36.16 1.32
C GLY A 716 -29.51 35.85 2.83
N ALA A 717 -28.87 34.79 3.34
CA ALA A 717 -29.10 34.31 4.72
C ALA A 717 -27.80 34.01 5.52
N GLU A 718 -27.42 34.99 6.36
CA GLU A 718 -26.47 34.93 7.49
C GLU A 718 -25.18 34.07 7.35
N ALA A 719 -24.07 34.73 7.00
CA ALA A 719 -22.80 34.09 6.65
C ALA A 719 -22.00 33.42 7.79
N ALA A 720 -22.29 33.70 9.07
CA ALA A 720 -21.39 33.37 10.18
C ALA A 720 -21.30 31.86 10.54
N GLY A 721 -22.37 31.08 10.30
CA GLY A 721 -22.43 29.66 10.69
C GLY A 721 -21.93 28.67 9.61
N LEU A 722 -21.72 29.13 8.38
CA LEU A 722 -21.67 28.25 7.20
C LEU A 722 -20.30 27.62 6.91
N LEU A 723 -19.19 28.22 7.38
CA LEU A 723 -17.83 27.82 7.00
C LEU A 723 -17.47 26.34 7.28
N HIS A 724 -17.98 25.75 8.36
CA HIS A 724 -17.77 24.33 8.66
C HIS A 724 -18.82 23.40 8.03
N PHE A 725 -19.98 23.93 7.63
CA PHE A 725 -21.02 23.14 6.97
C PHE A 725 -20.76 23.01 5.46
N GLY A 726 -20.28 24.09 4.83
CA GLY A 726 -19.94 24.12 3.40
C GLY A 726 -18.88 23.08 3.02
N LEU A 727 -17.77 23.00 3.77
CA LEU A 727 -16.67 22.07 3.48
C LEU A 727 -17.10 20.59 3.55
N ALA A 728 -17.91 20.21 4.54
CA ALA A 728 -18.41 18.84 4.68
C ALA A 728 -19.45 18.47 3.61
N LEU A 729 -20.26 19.43 3.17
CA LEU A 729 -21.21 19.22 2.07
C LEU A 729 -20.49 19.17 0.71
N PHE A 730 -19.44 19.99 0.53
CA PHE A 730 -18.54 19.98 -0.62
C PHE A 730 -17.85 18.63 -0.81
N LEU A 731 -17.16 18.10 0.21
CA LEU A 731 -16.46 16.80 0.11
C LEU A 731 -17.42 15.65 -0.23
N LYS A 732 -18.65 15.71 0.29
CA LYS A 732 -19.69 14.71 0.04
C LYS A 732 -20.23 14.76 -1.39
N GLU A 733 -20.61 15.93 -1.89
CA GLU A 733 -21.17 16.04 -3.23
C GLU A 733 -20.07 15.98 -4.31
N LEU A 734 -18.81 16.34 -4.03
CA LEU A 734 -17.67 16.06 -4.92
C LEU A 734 -17.55 14.57 -5.22
N ALA A 735 -17.69 13.71 -4.20
CA ALA A 735 -17.70 12.26 -4.38
C ALA A 735 -18.87 11.78 -5.26
N LEU A 736 -20.08 12.31 -5.05
CA LEU A 736 -21.26 12.00 -5.86
C LEU A 736 -21.12 12.46 -7.32
N VAL A 737 -20.70 13.71 -7.53
CA VAL A 737 -20.50 14.31 -8.86
C VAL A 737 -19.41 13.56 -9.62
N ALA A 738 -18.25 13.29 -9.01
CA ALA A 738 -17.19 12.53 -9.65
C ALA A 738 -17.62 11.08 -9.98
N ALA A 739 -18.42 10.45 -9.12
CA ALA A 739 -18.98 9.11 -9.37
C ALA A 739 -20.01 9.08 -10.52
N THR A 740 -20.53 10.22 -10.99
CA THR A 740 -21.35 10.24 -12.21
C THR A 740 -20.55 10.08 -13.50
N GLY A 741 -19.24 10.36 -13.49
CA GLY A 741 -18.37 10.41 -14.67
C GLY A 741 -18.66 11.58 -15.63
N ASP A 742 -19.75 12.33 -15.43
CA ASP A 742 -20.22 13.41 -16.29
C ASP A 742 -19.31 14.63 -16.16
N ARG A 743 -18.62 14.95 -17.26
CA ARG A 743 -17.71 16.09 -17.36
C ARG A 743 -18.41 17.42 -17.07
N LEU A 744 -19.62 17.64 -17.59
CA LEU A 744 -20.33 18.91 -17.44
C LEU A 744 -20.78 19.12 -16.00
N ARG A 745 -21.17 18.06 -15.28
CA ARG A 745 -21.46 18.13 -13.83
C ARG A 745 -20.20 18.43 -13.00
N ILE A 746 -19.05 17.89 -13.38
CA ILE A 746 -17.77 18.18 -12.70
C ILE A 746 -17.36 19.64 -12.94
N GLU A 747 -17.50 20.14 -14.17
CA GLU A 747 -17.21 21.54 -14.52
C GLU A 747 -18.19 22.50 -13.81
N GLU A 748 -19.50 22.24 -13.83
CA GLU A 748 -20.53 23.00 -13.08
C GLU A 748 -20.21 23.09 -11.57
N PHE A 749 -19.77 21.98 -10.97
CA PHE A 749 -19.44 21.91 -9.56
C PHE A 749 -18.24 22.81 -9.19
N PHE A 750 -17.17 22.78 -9.97
CA PHE A 750 -15.99 23.62 -9.73
C PHE A 750 -16.23 25.09 -10.09
N GLU A 751 -17.03 25.39 -11.12
CA GLU A 751 -17.45 26.76 -11.43
C GLU A 751 -18.28 27.37 -10.28
N GLY A 752 -19.22 26.60 -9.72
CA GLY A 752 -19.97 26.99 -8.53
C GLY A 752 -19.07 27.39 -7.34
N LEU A 753 -18.01 26.62 -7.07
CA LEU A 753 -17.04 26.92 -6.01
C LEU A 753 -16.23 28.20 -6.28
N LEU A 754 -15.88 28.49 -7.53
CA LEU A 754 -15.15 29.70 -7.91
C LEU A 754 -15.97 30.98 -7.66
N THR A 755 -17.30 30.89 -7.57
CA THR A 755 -18.17 32.02 -7.16
C THR A 755 -18.20 32.30 -5.65
N THR A 756 -17.32 31.67 -4.86
CA THR A 756 -17.28 31.82 -3.39
C THR A 756 -15.91 32.29 -2.88
N ASP A 757 -15.87 33.00 -1.74
CA ASP A 757 -14.63 33.48 -1.09
C ASP A 757 -13.66 32.35 -0.61
N PHE A 758 -14.00 31.08 -0.82
CA PHE A 758 -13.30 29.89 -0.29
C PHE A 758 -11.78 29.94 -0.43
N TYR A 759 -11.28 30.23 -1.64
CA TYR A 759 -9.84 30.21 -1.93
C TYR A 759 -9.05 31.35 -1.26
N LYS A 760 -9.70 32.50 -1.05
CA LYS A 760 -9.09 33.71 -0.46
C LYS A 760 -8.83 33.53 1.04
N GLU A 761 -9.81 33.05 1.77
CA GLU A 761 -9.69 32.80 3.21
C GLU A 761 -8.74 31.62 3.52
N TYR A 762 -8.77 30.57 2.69
CA TYR A 762 -7.85 29.44 2.84
C TYR A 762 -6.38 29.86 2.66
N GLY A 763 -6.08 30.75 1.70
CA GLY A 763 -4.73 31.28 1.50
C GLY A 763 -4.19 32.05 2.71
N LEU A 764 -5.00 32.95 3.28
CA LEU A 764 -4.62 33.74 4.46
C LEU A 764 -4.37 32.87 5.71
N PHE A 765 -5.17 31.82 5.91
CA PHE A 765 -4.99 30.86 7.00
C PHE A 765 -3.61 30.16 6.95
N VAL A 766 -3.19 29.70 5.76
CA VAL A 766 -1.91 29.01 5.57
C VAL A 766 -0.71 29.95 5.84
N VAL A 767 -0.81 31.22 5.45
CA VAL A 767 0.22 32.24 5.74
C VAL A 767 0.34 32.50 7.24
N GLY A 768 -0.79 32.67 7.94
CA GLY A 768 -0.81 32.90 9.40
C GLY A 768 -0.21 31.74 10.20
N ALA A 769 -0.52 30.50 9.81
CA ALA A 769 0.06 29.31 10.41
C ALA A 769 1.59 29.27 10.29
N ARG A 770 2.13 29.58 9.10
CA ARG A 770 3.60 29.62 8.86
C ARG A 770 4.31 30.74 9.61
N ALA A 771 3.71 31.93 9.69
CA ALA A 771 4.34 33.08 10.36
C ALA A 771 4.46 32.87 11.89
N GLY A 772 3.40 32.35 12.53
CA GLY A 772 3.36 32.12 13.98
C GLY A 772 4.43 31.14 14.48
N GLU A 773 4.77 30.13 13.67
CA GLU A 773 5.76 29.11 14.04
C GLU A 773 7.16 29.71 14.28
N VAL A 774 7.59 30.64 13.43
CA VAL A 774 8.98 31.13 13.39
C VAL A 774 9.24 32.21 14.44
N ALA A 775 8.35 33.21 14.55
CA ALA A 775 8.55 34.36 15.43
C ALA A 775 8.43 33.99 16.91
N TYR A 776 7.35 33.30 17.29
CA TYR A 776 6.99 33.07 18.68
C TYR A 776 7.88 32.01 19.37
N THR A 777 8.34 31.00 18.62
CA THR A 777 9.23 29.96 19.15
C THR A 777 10.56 30.53 19.64
N ARG A 778 11.13 31.52 18.93
CA ARG A 778 12.36 32.23 19.36
C ARG A 778 12.17 33.05 20.64
N TYR A 779 10.99 33.65 20.82
CA TYR A 779 10.70 34.48 21.99
C TYR A 779 10.50 33.63 23.27
N LEU A 780 9.63 32.61 23.21
CA LEU A 780 9.29 31.80 24.38
C LEU A 780 10.46 30.91 24.88
N GLN A 781 11.40 30.53 24.00
CA GLN A 781 12.59 29.75 24.38
C GLN A 781 13.49 30.45 25.41
N ARG A 782 13.38 31.78 25.59
CA ARG A 782 14.09 32.51 26.66
C ARG A 782 13.49 32.34 28.06
N PHE A 783 12.22 31.94 28.15
CA PHE A 783 11.44 32.04 29.41
C PHE A 783 10.82 30.71 29.87
N VAL A 784 10.77 29.67 29.04
CA VAL A 784 10.14 28.38 29.36
C VAL A 784 11.05 27.21 28.97
N LYS A 785 11.16 26.19 29.84
CA LYS A 785 12.02 25.01 29.63
C LYS A 785 11.69 24.32 28.27
N PRO A 786 12.67 24.05 27.39
CA PRO A 786 12.41 23.66 26.00
C PRO A 786 11.45 22.47 25.78
N ARG A 787 11.47 21.47 26.67
CA ARG A 787 10.61 20.27 26.61
C ARG A 787 9.12 20.54 26.83
N PHE A 788 8.73 21.69 27.39
CA PHE A 788 7.33 22.08 27.54
C PHE A 788 6.79 22.79 26.28
N LEU A 789 7.64 23.53 25.57
CA LEU A 789 7.28 24.26 24.35
C LEU A 789 7.09 23.35 23.13
N SER A 790 7.82 22.23 23.06
CA SER A 790 7.96 21.42 21.85
C SER A 790 6.75 20.58 21.43
N GLY A 791 5.72 20.46 22.27
CA GLY A 791 4.53 19.65 22.01
C GLY A 791 3.25 20.48 21.93
N ILE A 792 2.53 20.56 23.05
CA ILE A 792 1.15 21.09 23.10
C ILE A 792 1.07 22.59 22.78
N LEU A 793 2.05 23.39 23.19
CA LEU A 793 1.98 24.84 22.97
C LEU A 793 2.15 25.21 21.49
N LYS A 794 3.09 24.57 20.79
CA LYS A 794 3.47 24.93 19.41
C LYS A 794 2.32 24.76 18.42
N THR A 795 1.69 23.59 18.36
CA THR A 795 0.64 23.29 17.37
C THR A 795 -0.60 24.16 17.59
N ASN A 796 -1.01 24.35 18.85
CA ASN A 796 -2.14 25.22 19.19
C ASN A 796 -1.85 26.69 18.86
N LEU A 797 -0.61 27.17 19.05
CA LEU A 797 -0.20 28.54 18.72
C LEU A 797 -0.11 28.78 17.21
N VAL A 798 0.30 27.78 16.43
CA VAL A 798 0.26 27.79 14.96
C VAL A 798 -1.18 27.89 14.45
N LEU A 799 -2.09 27.06 14.95
CA LEU A 799 -3.53 27.14 14.64
C LEU A 799 -4.14 28.48 15.07
N ALA A 800 -3.80 28.96 16.26
CA ALA A 800 -4.24 30.26 16.76
C ALA A 800 -3.79 31.41 15.83
N THR A 801 -2.55 31.38 15.33
CA THR A 801 -2.05 32.43 14.43
C THR A 801 -2.67 32.32 13.03
N GLY A 802 -2.92 31.10 12.55
CA GLY A 802 -3.66 30.85 11.30
C GLY A 802 -5.12 31.32 11.34
N ILE A 803 -5.80 31.18 12.48
CA ILE A 803 -7.18 31.69 12.67
C ILE A 803 -7.19 33.20 12.89
N ALA A 804 -6.19 33.74 13.60
CA ALA A 804 -6.09 35.17 13.87
C ALA A 804 -5.77 36.00 12.62
N LEU A 805 -4.87 35.55 11.73
CA LEU A 805 -4.37 36.40 10.64
C LEU A 805 -5.47 36.88 9.67
N PRO A 806 -6.39 36.04 9.16
CA PRO A 806 -7.49 36.52 8.31
C PRO A 806 -8.37 37.55 9.01
N GLN A 807 -8.67 37.33 10.30
CA GLN A 807 -9.47 38.26 11.11
C GLN A 807 -8.74 39.58 11.39
N ILE A 808 -7.41 39.56 11.55
CA ILE A 808 -6.58 40.75 11.73
C ILE A 808 -6.50 41.55 10.42
N VAL A 809 -6.24 40.87 9.30
CA VAL A 809 -6.18 41.48 7.96
C VAL A 809 -7.54 42.05 7.54
N GLY A 810 -8.64 41.37 7.87
CA GLY A 810 -10.01 41.85 7.66
C GLY A 810 -10.53 42.84 8.71
N GLY A 811 -9.72 43.25 9.70
CA GLY A 811 -10.12 44.21 10.75
C GLY A 811 -11.17 43.73 11.74
N THR A 812 -11.55 42.44 11.71
CA THR A 812 -12.62 41.84 12.54
C THR A 812 -12.12 41.13 13.80
N PHE A 813 -10.80 41.15 14.07
CA PHE A 813 -10.18 40.43 15.18
C PHE A 813 -10.65 40.91 16.58
N SER A 814 -11.64 40.20 17.13
CA SER A 814 -12.07 40.38 18.52
C SER A 814 -11.35 39.39 19.43
N GLY A 815 -10.44 39.89 20.28
CA GLY A 815 -9.68 39.06 21.24
C GLY A 815 -10.56 38.21 22.17
N LYS A 816 -11.80 38.64 22.46
CA LYS A 816 -12.78 37.83 23.21
C LYS A 816 -13.32 36.66 22.38
N ALA A 817 -13.71 36.91 21.12
CA ALA A 817 -14.16 35.85 20.21
C ALA A 817 -13.02 34.85 19.96
N PHE A 818 -11.82 35.34 19.72
CA PHE A 818 -10.61 34.54 19.56
C PHE A 818 -10.30 33.64 20.78
N ALA A 819 -10.39 34.19 22.00
CA ALA A 819 -10.21 33.39 23.22
C ALA A 819 -11.31 32.33 23.41
N ILE A 820 -12.55 32.60 22.98
CA ILE A 820 -13.65 31.63 22.98
C ILE A 820 -13.38 30.52 21.93
N SER A 821 -12.95 30.87 20.72
CA SER A 821 -12.55 29.91 19.68
C SER A 821 -11.35 29.05 20.11
N LEU A 822 -10.37 29.63 20.80
CA LEU A 822 -9.23 28.88 21.34
C LEU A 822 -9.65 27.95 22.49
N GLY A 823 -10.68 28.31 23.25
CA GLY A 823 -11.30 27.46 24.26
C GLY A 823 -12.16 26.33 23.66
N SER A 824 -12.87 26.57 22.56
CA SER A 824 -13.71 25.56 21.90
C SER A 824 -12.90 24.53 21.10
N LEU A 825 -11.65 24.84 20.73
CA LEU A 825 -10.67 23.91 20.15
C LEU A 825 -10.17 22.80 21.11
N GLY A 826 -10.85 22.58 22.24
CA GLY A 826 -10.71 21.35 23.04
C GLY A 826 -9.71 21.41 24.20
N LEU A 827 -9.21 22.58 24.57
CA LEU A 827 -8.40 22.75 25.79
C LEU A 827 -9.20 22.33 27.02
N SER A 828 -8.67 21.41 27.84
CA SER A 828 -9.34 21.03 29.08
C SER A 828 -9.44 22.22 30.03
N ALA A 829 -10.56 22.33 30.76
CA ALA A 829 -10.75 23.41 31.72
C ALA A 829 -9.65 23.47 32.80
N THR A 830 -8.96 22.34 33.05
CA THR A 830 -7.80 22.24 33.92
C THR A 830 -6.55 22.89 33.31
N ALA A 831 -6.29 22.70 32.01
CA ALA A 831 -5.18 23.35 31.30
C ALA A 831 -5.39 24.88 31.22
N VAL A 832 -6.61 25.33 30.92
CA VAL A 832 -6.96 26.77 30.93
C VAL A 832 -6.80 27.37 32.33
N ARG A 833 -7.24 26.67 33.39
CA ARG A 833 -7.00 27.09 34.79
C ARG A 833 -5.52 27.11 35.19
N ALA A 834 -4.68 26.28 34.61
CA ALA A 834 -3.24 26.30 34.87
C ALA A 834 -2.57 27.53 34.23
N GLY A 835 -2.87 27.82 32.96
CA GLY A 835 -2.33 28.98 32.24
C GLY A 835 -2.83 30.33 32.78
N LEU A 836 -4.10 30.42 33.23
CA LEU A 836 -4.64 31.65 33.82
C LEU A 836 -4.16 31.90 35.26
N ARG A 837 -3.54 30.93 35.93
CA ARG A 837 -2.99 31.09 37.29
C ARG A 837 -1.59 31.70 37.33
N SER A 838 -0.92 31.84 36.19
CA SER A 838 0.43 32.42 36.07
C SER A 838 0.42 33.85 35.51
N ILE A 839 -0.67 34.59 35.70
CA ILE A 839 -0.85 35.96 35.19
C ILE A 839 -1.36 36.85 36.33
N GLU A 840 -0.48 37.71 36.83
CA GLU A 840 -0.61 38.37 38.15
C GLU A 840 -1.66 39.49 38.21
N TRP A 841 -2.11 40.01 37.06
CA TRP A 841 -3.01 41.18 36.97
C TRP A 841 -4.50 40.84 36.79
N VAL A 842 -4.89 39.56 36.86
CA VAL A 842 -6.29 39.12 36.65
C VAL A 842 -7.10 39.20 37.96
N VAL A 843 -7.92 40.24 38.09
CA VAL A 843 -8.77 40.53 39.27
C VAL A 843 -9.77 39.39 39.57
N ASP A 844 -10.02 39.13 40.87
CA ASP A 844 -10.78 37.97 41.36
C ASP A 844 -12.27 37.99 40.94
N LEU A 845 -12.60 37.17 39.94
CA LEU A 845 -13.95 36.91 39.44
C LEU A 845 -14.92 36.28 40.46
N ARG A 846 -14.49 35.93 41.69
CA ARG A 846 -15.40 35.47 42.76
C ARG A 846 -16.51 36.48 43.09
N ARG A 847 -16.28 37.79 42.90
CA ARG A 847 -17.34 38.82 43.10
C ARG A 847 -18.49 38.72 42.09
N ALA A 848 -18.24 38.24 40.88
CA ALA A 848 -19.27 38.10 39.84
C ALA A 848 -20.16 36.84 40.00
N ARG A 849 -19.89 35.98 41.00
CA ARG A 849 -20.50 34.63 41.11
C ARG A 849 -21.49 34.46 42.27
N ARG A 850 -21.96 35.56 42.87
CA ARG A 850 -22.97 35.57 43.94
C ARG A 850 -24.36 36.08 43.51
N ALA A 851 -24.58 36.34 42.23
CA ALA A 851 -25.87 36.78 41.68
C ALA A 851 -26.31 35.87 40.51
N GLY A 852 -27.61 35.64 40.37
CA GLY A 852 -28.22 34.93 39.23
C GLY A 852 -28.13 33.39 39.29
N GLY A 853 -29.12 32.74 39.90
CA GLY A 853 -29.25 31.28 39.92
C GLY A 853 -30.35 30.77 39.00
N SER A 854 -30.03 30.38 37.76
CA SER A 854 -31.00 29.74 36.85
C SER A 854 -30.33 29.08 35.61
N LEU A 855 -29.74 27.89 35.76
CA LEU A 855 -29.44 26.97 34.64
C LEU A 855 -29.01 25.58 35.15
N ARG A 856 -29.98 24.68 35.37
CA ARG A 856 -29.75 23.29 35.83
C ARG A 856 -30.28 22.21 34.87
N LEU A 857 -30.73 22.59 33.67
CA LEU A 857 -31.52 21.75 32.75
C LEU A 857 -30.89 21.57 31.35
N ALA A 858 -29.56 21.43 31.26
CA ALA A 858 -28.85 21.29 29.97
C ALA A 858 -27.74 20.21 29.94
N ALA A 859 -27.75 19.24 30.88
CA ALA A 859 -26.65 18.29 31.06
C ALA A 859 -26.83 16.92 30.37
N GLY A 860 -27.98 16.63 29.75
CA GLY A 860 -28.35 15.27 29.33
C GLY A 860 -27.80 14.77 27.98
N ALA A 861 -27.59 15.65 27.00
CA ALA A 861 -27.46 15.25 25.58
C ALA A 861 -26.03 14.84 25.11
N GLY A 862 -25.01 14.93 25.98
CA GLY A 862 -23.61 15.02 25.54
C GLY A 862 -22.91 13.73 25.07
N ARG A 863 -23.52 12.53 25.17
CA ARG A 863 -22.78 11.25 25.00
C ARG A 863 -22.93 10.57 23.62
N LEU A 864 -24.08 10.67 22.94
CA LEU A 864 -24.36 9.92 21.70
C LEU A 864 -23.82 10.54 20.39
N ALA A 865 -23.28 11.76 20.46
CA ALA A 865 -22.68 12.43 19.29
C ALA A 865 -21.27 11.92 18.94
N ARG A 866 -20.51 11.38 19.91
CA ARG A 866 -19.06 11.15 19.77
C ARG A 866 -18.64 9.87 19.04
N LEU A 867 -19.52 8.88 18.93
CA LEU A 867 -19.21 7.61 18.24
C LEU A 867 -19.56 7.64 16.73
N GLY A 868 -20.59 8.40 16.33
CA GLY A 868 -21.09 8.40 14.94
C GLY A 868 -20.16 9.07 13.93
N GLY A 869 -19.53 10.19 14.29
CA GLY A 869 -18.69 10.98 13.37
C GLY A 869 -17.40 10.29 12.92
N TRP A 870 -17.00 9.21 13.60
CA TRP A 870 -15.75 8.52 13.27
C TRP A 870 -15.91 7.53 12.11
N PHE A 871 -16.94 6.67 12.07
CA PHE A 871 -17.10 5.71 10.96
C PHE A 871 -17.19 6.41 9.60
N TYR A 872 -17.84 7.57 9.57
CA TYR A 872 -17.91 8.47 8.42
C TYR A 872 -16.51 8.75 7.82
N SER A 873 -15.56 9.21 8.65
CA SER A 873 -14.25 9.71 8.21
C SER A 873 -13.22 8.64 7.78
N VAL A 874 -13.49 7.33 7.95
CA VAL A 874 -12.62 6.27 7.38
C VAL A 874 -13.09 5.83 6.01
N ALA A 875 -14.41 5.74 5.80
CA ALA A 875 -14.93 5.42 4.48
C ALA A 875 -14.77 6.63 3.54
N GLU A 876 -15.09 7.84 4.00
CA GLU A 876 -14.78 9.11 3.34
C GLU A 876 -13.31 9.21 2.90
N LEU A 877 -12.35 8.83 3.75
CA LEU A 877 -10.93 8.81 3.38
C LEU A 877 -10.64 7.85 2.22
N ALA A 878 -11.25 6.67 2.19
CA ALA A 878 -10.98 5.70 1.13
C ALA A 878 -11.77 5.98 -0.17
N VAL A 879 -12.87 6.76 -0.10
CA VAL A 879 -13.43 7.47 -1.27
C VAL A 879 -12.39 8.44 -1.81
N VAL A 880 -11.90 9.34 -0.95
CA VAL A 880 -10.97 10.39 -1.30
C VAL A 880 -9.66 9.80 -1.84
N LEU A 881 -9.24 8.61 -1.38
CA LEU A 881 -8.11 7.89 -1.98
C LEU A 881 -8.45 7.30 -3.36
N THR A 882 -9.56 6.57 -3.53
CA THR A 882 -9.92 5.99 -4.85
C THR A 882 -10.17 7.09 -5.90
N LEU A 883 -10.76 8.21 -5.48
CA LEU A 883 -10.96 9.39 -6.30
C LEU A 883 -9.66 10.17 -6.52
N ALA A 884 -8.76 10.22 -5.51
CA ALA A 884 -7.41 10.77 -5.70
C ALA A 884 -6.61 9.93 -6.69
N ASP A 885 -6.66 8.59 -6.66
CA ASP A 885 -5.97 7.73 -7.64
C ASP A 885 -6.43 8.07 -9.07
N ALA A 886 -7.75 8.18 -9.29
CA ALA A 886 -8.31 8.50 -10.61
C ALA A 886 -8.09 9.97 -11.04
N ILE A 887 -8.03 10.91 -10.09
CA ILE A 887 -7.64 12.31 -10.35
C ILE A 887 -6.14 12.39 -10.62
N GLU A 888 -5.31 11.67 -9.87
CA GLU A 888 -3.84 11.63 -9.98
C GLU A 888 -3.45 11.05 -11.34
N GLU A 889 -4.08 9.97 -11.80
CA GLU A 889 -3.85 9.42 -13.15
C GLU A 889 -4.25 10.42 -14.26
N ARG A 890 -5.42 11.07 -14.14
CA ARG A 890 -5.86 12.09 -15.12
C ARG A 890 -4.99 13.35 -15.11
N VAL A 891 -4.56 13.80 -13.93
CA VAL A 891 -3.64 14.94 -13.76
C VAL A 891 -2.25 14.58 -14.26
N HIS A 892 -1.76 13.36 -14.03
CA HIS A 892 -0.50 12.89 -14.60
C HIS A 892 -0.57 12.82 -16.13
N ALA A 893 -1.61 12.22 -16.72
CA ALA A 893 -1.78 12.19 -18.17
C ALA A 893 -1.86 13.61 -18.78
N HIS A 894 -2.51 14.55 -18.10
CA HIS A 894 -2.55 15.95 -18.54
C HIS A 894 -1.20 16.67 -18.40
N LEU A 895 -0.48 16.48 -17.29
CA LEU A 895 0.85 17.07 -17.08
C LEU A 895 1.92 16.45 -17.99
N GLU A 896 1.85 15.16 -18.27
CA GLU A 896 2.72 14.47 -19.24
C GLU A 896 2.42 14.93 -20.67
N ARG A 897 1.14 15.21 -21.00
CA ARG A 897 0.77 15.88 -22.27
C ARG A 897 1.36 17.29 -22.36
N GLU A 898 1.17 18.15 -21.36
CA GLU A 898 1.76 19.51 -21.39
C GLU A 898 3.29 19.48 -21.46
N ASP A 899 3.96 18.58 -20.73
CA ASP A 899 5.41 18.37 -20.75
C ASP A 899 5.92 17.85 -22.12
N ALA A 900 5.14 17.00 -22.81
CA ALA A 900 5.43 16.60 -24.18
C ALA A 900 5.20 17.74 -25.20
N LEU A 901 4.14 18.53 -25.04
CA LEU A 901 3.84 19.69 -25.88
C LEU A 901 4.85 20.83 -25.71
N ASP A 902 5.31 21.10 -24.49
CA ASP A 902 6.36 22.10 -24.23
C ASP A 902 7.75 21.62 -24.69
N ARG A 903 8.05 20.31 -24.65
CA ARG A 903 9.22 19.73 -25.34
C ARG A 903 9.16 19.98 -26.85
N LEU A 904 8.02 19.67 -27.46
CA LEU A 904 7.79 19.87 -28.89
C LEU A 904 7.91 21.36 -29.29
N ALA A 905 7.35 22.25 -28.47
CA ALA A 905 7.48 23.69 -28.65
C ALA A 905 8.93 24.18 -28.52
N ALA A 906 9.71 23.63 -27.57
CA ALA A 906 11.13 23.96 -27.43
C ALA A 906 11.97 23.50 -28.64
N ALA A 907 11.69 22.31 -29.18
CA ALA A 907 12.31 21.84 -30.42
C ALA A 907 11.93 22.72 -31.62
N GLY A 908 10.67 23.13 -31.73
CA GLY A 908 10.23 24.09 -32.74
C GLY A 908 10.90 25.46 -32.62
N GLU A 909 11.09 25.96 -31.41
CA GLU A 909 11.86 27.19 -31.16
C GLU A 909 13.34 27.05 -31.56
N ALA A 910 13.95 25.89 -31.32
CA ALA A 910 15.32 25.60 -31.73
C ALA A 910 15.45 25.57 -33.26
N LEU A 911 14.54 24.88 -33.96
CA LEU A 911 14.44 24.90 -35.43
C LEU A 911 14.29 26.34 -35.95
N ARG A 912 13.32 27.10 -35.42
CA ARG A 912 13.10 28.50 -35.81
C ARG A 912 14.33 29.37 -35.52
N SER A 913 15.09 29.10 -34.47
CA SER A 913 16.31 29.85 -34.14
C SER A 913 17.47 29.50 -35.08
N ALA A 914 17.64 28.23 -35.44
CA ALA A 914 18.65 27.80 -36.40
C ALA A 914 18.36 28.32 -37.81
N LEU A 915 17.09 28.30 -38.25
CA LEU A 915 16.70 28.83 -39.55
C LEU A 915 16.75 30.36 -39.64
N ALA A 916 16.52 31.07 -38.52
CA ALA A 916 16.56 32.54 -38.49
C ALA A 916 17.99 33.12 -38.40
N ASP A 917 19.02 32.30 -38.19
CA ASP A 917 20.42 32.74 -38.26
C ASP A 917 20.81 32.99 -39.73
N PRO A 918 21.26 34.21 -40.12
CA PRO A 918 21.73 34.49 -41.47
C PRO A 918 22.91 33.61 -41.93
N ALA A 919 23.73 33.11 -40.99
CA ALA A 919 24.89 32.27 -41.28
C ALA A 919 24.56 30.76 -41.34
N ALA A 920 23.30 30.36 -41.14
CA ALA A 920 22.91 28.94 -41.15
C ALA A 920 23.20 28.27 -42.50
N THR A 921 23.90 27.13 -42.44
CA THR A 921 24.26 26.28 -43.58
C THR A 921 23.19 25.20 -43.84
N PRO A 922 23.16 24.56 -45.02
CA PRO A 922 22.25 23.45 -45.30
C PRO A 922 22.34 22.34 -44.25
N ALA A 923 23.56 21.95 -43.84
CA ALA A 923 23.77 20.95 -42.80
C ALA A 923 23.21 21.36 -41.42
N ALA A 924 23.28 22.64 -41.06
CA ALA A 924 22.70 23.16 -39.80
C ALA A 924 21.16 23.20 -39.87
N ALA A 925 20.59 23.63 -41.00
CA ALA A 925 19.15 23.59 -41.24
C ALA A 925 18.60 22.16 -41.21
N ARG A 926 19.32 21.21 -41.84
CA ARG A 926 19.02 19.78 -41.84
C ARG A 926 19.01 19.19 -40.43
N ALA A 927 20.11 19.31 -39.70
CA ALA A 927 20.23 18.79 -38.34
C ALA A 927 19.18 19.38 -37.36
N ALA A 928 18.81 20.65 -37.54
CA ALA A 928 17.74 21.27 -36.76
C ALA A 928 16.35 20.73 -37.12
N ALA A 929 16.11 20.40 -38.40
CA ALA A 929 14.86 19.78 -38.86
C ALA A 929 14.76 18.30 -38.45
N ASP A 930 15.87 17.54 -38.48
CA ASP A 930 15.95 16.17 -37.95
C ASP A 930 15.66 16.13 -36.44
N ALA A 931 16.24 17.05 -35.66
CA ALA A 931 15.97 17.15 -34.22
C ALA A 931 14.50 17.51 -33.91
N TYR A 932 13.87 18.31 -34.78
CA TYR A 932 12.45 18.63 -34.69
C TYR A 932 11.54 17.47 -35.10
N HIS A 933 11.93 16.68 -36.11
CA HIS A 933 11.26 15.43 -36.50
C HIS A 933 11.29 14.40 -35.35
N GLN A 934 12.43 14.26 -34.68
CA GLN A 934 12.54 13.41 -33.49
C GLN A 934 11.59 13.86 -32.38
N ALA A 935 11.49 15.17 -32.10
CA ALA A 935 10.56 15.69 -31.09
C ALA A 935 9.08 15.42 -31.43
N TRP A 936 8.70 15.42 -32.71
CA TRP A 936 7.36 14.99 -33.15
C TRP A 936 7.16 13.48 -33.00
N SER A 937 8.18 12.67 -33.24
CA SER A 937 8.11 11.22 -33.02
C SER A 937 8.01 10.88 -31.53
N ASP A 938 8.79 11.53 -30.66
CA ASP A 938 8.66 11.46 -29.19
C ASP A 938 7.23 11.84 -28.73
N TYR A 939 6.61 12.85 -29.36
CA TYR A 939 5.22 13.24 -29.09
C TYR A 939 4.21 12.17 -29.56
N ARG A 940 4.38 11.61 -30.75
CA ARG A 940 3.53 10.54 -31.29
C ARG A 940 3.64 9.24 -30.49
N ASP A 941 4.80 8.95 -29.91
CA ASP A 941 5.02 7.77 -29.08
C ASP A 941 4.50 7.98 -27.64
N PHE A 942 4.47 9.23 -27.15
CA PHE A 942 3.68 9.58 -25.96
C PHE A 942 2.17 9.28 -26.14
N LEU A 943 1.61 9.42 -27.35
CA LEU A 943 0.20 9.04 -27.61
C LEU A 943 -0.04 7.52 -27.42
N TYR A 944 0.97 6.66 -27.57
CA TYR A 944 0.87 5.22 -27.26
C TYR A 944 1.11 4.87 -25.78
N ALA A 945 1.44 5.82 -24.91
CA ALA A 945 1.71 5.54 -23.50
C ALA A 945 0.58 4.77 -22.74
N PRO A 946 -0.72 4.92 -23.08
CA PRO A 946 -1.78 4.06 -22.54
C PRO A 946 -1.69 2.61 -23.07
N LEU A 947 -1.52 2.42 -24.39
CA LEU A 947 -1.39 1.09 -25.00
C LEU A 947 -0.21 0.30 -24.41
N HIS A 948 0.95 0.94 -24.25
CA HIS A 948 2.12 0.31 -23.62
C HIS A 948 1.94 0.01 -22.12
N ARG A 949 1.02 0.71 -21.43
CA ARG A 949 0.63 0.41 -20.05
C ARG A 949 -0.18 -0.89 -20.00
N ASP A 950 -1.11 -1.06 -20.94
CA ASP A 950 -1.96 -2.25 -21.02
C ASP A 950 -1.18 -3.48 -21.51
N GLU A 951 -0.25 -3.32 -22.45
CA GLU A 951 0.72 -4.36 -22.84
C GLU A 951 1.52 -4.86 -21.62
N ALA A 952 2.01 -3.95 -20.78
CA ALA A 952 2.72 -4.30 -19.56
C ALA A 952 1.82 -4.95 -18.48
N LEU A 953 0.57 -4.49 -18.35
CA LEU A 953 -0.43 -5.10 -17.46
C LEU A 953 -0.81 -6.51 -17.94
N PHE A 954 -1.04 -6.71 -19.24
CA PHE A 954 -1.34 -8.00 -19.85
C PHE A 954 -0.15 -8.96 -19.72
N ALA A 955 1.08 -8.53 -20.03
CA ALA A 955 2.27 -9.33 -19.79
C ALA A 955 2.39 -9.77 -18.31
N HIS A 956 2.04 -8.91 -17.35
CA HIS A 956 2.03 -9.26 -15.93
C HIS A 956 0.81 -10.11 -15.49
N ARG A 957 -0.32 -10.04 -16.21
CA ARG A 957 -1.43 -11.01 -16.10
C ARG A 957 -0.92 -12.39 -16.55
N LEU A 958 -0.36 -12.50 -17.77
CA LEU A 958 0.23 -13.73 -18.32
C LEU A 958 1.34 -14.33 -17.44
N GLU A 959 2.24 -13.50 -16.88
CA GLU A 959 3.31 -13.94 -15.97
C GLU A 959 2.76 -14.63 -14.70
N LYS A 960 1.55 -14.27 -14.24
CA LYS A 960 0.87 -14.98 -13.13
C LYS A 960 0.27 -16.30 -13.61
N LEU A 961 -0.37 -16.32 -14.78
CA LEU A 961 -1.00 -17.50 -15.34
C LEU A 961 0.02 -18.58 -15.73
N ALA A 962 1.16 -18.20 -16.31
CA ALA A 962 2.27 -19.11 -16.57
C ALA A 962 2.84 -19.75 -15.29
N ARG A 963 2.87 -19.01 -14.17
CA ARG A 963 3.23 -19.57 -12.85
C ARG A 963 2.16 -20.51 -12.30
N LYS A 964 0.87 -20.20 -12.47
CA LYS A 964 -0.25 -21.11 -12.15
C LYS A 964 -0.13 -22.41 -12.95
N ALA A 965 0.05 -22.32 -14.27
CA ALA A 965 0.29 -23.45 -15.18
C ALA A 965 1.46 -24.34 -14.74
N LYS A 966 2.62 -23.74 -14.45
CA LYS A 966 3.81 -24.48 -14.00
C LYS A 966 3.58 -25.24 -12.68
N LEU A 967 2.86 -24.63 -11.74
CA LEU A 967 2.50 -25.27 -10.47
C LEU A 967 1.52 -26.43 -10.66
N LEU A 968 0.60 -26.35 -11.63
CA LEU A 968 -0.28 -27.48 -12.00
C LEU A 968 0.52 -28.63 -12.61
N ALA A 969 1.44 -28.33 -13.54
CA ALA A 969 2.32 -29.34 -14.14
C ALA A 969 3.22 -30.04 -13.10
N ASP A 970 3.80 -29.28 -12.16
CA ASP A 970 4.61 -29.83 -11.07
C ASP A 970 3.77 -30.68 -10.10
N ARG A 971 2.53 -30.26 -9.82
CA ARG A 971 1.56 -31.05 -9.04
C ARG A 971 1.16 -32.34 -9.74
N ARG A 972 0.98 -32.31 -11.07
CA ARG A 972 0.71 -33.50 -11.90
C ARG A 972 1.86 -34.50 -11.82
N ALA A 973 3.10 -34.03 -12.02
CA ALA A 973 4.30 -34.87 -11.93
C ALA A 973 4.47 -35.48 -10.51
N ALA A 974 4.25 -34.68 -9.46
CA ALA A 974 4.33 -35.15 -8.08
C ALA A 974 3.22 -36.15 -7.71
N LEU A 975 2.01 -36.00 -8.27
CA LEU A 975 0.93 -36.98 -8.13
C LEU A 975 1.30 -38.31 -8.80
N LEU A 976 1.77 -38.27 -10.05
CA LEU A 976 2.16 -39.48 -10.80
C LEU A 976 3.29 -40.24 -10.10
N ALA A 977 4.39 -39.56 -9.75
CA ALA A 977 5.51 -40.18 -9.05
C ALA A 977 5.10 -40.82 -7.70
N ARG A 978 4.15 -40.21 -6.98
CA ARG A 978 3.59 -40.77 -5.74
C ARG A 978 2.74 -42.02 -5.98
N VAL A 979 1.99 -42.07 -7.08
CA VAL A 979 1.19 -43.25 -7.47
C VAL A 979 2.10 -44.39 -7.93
N GLU A 980 3.13 -44.09 -8.73
CA GLU A 980 4.09 -45.09 -9.19
C GLU A 980 4.89 -45.71 -8.05
N GLY A 981 5.37 -44.89 -7.11
CA GLY A 981 6.06 -45.34 -5.90
C GLY A 981 5.17 -46.13 -4.91
N THR A 982 3.86 -46.26 -5.17
CA THR A 982 2.90 -46.92 -4.26
C THR A 982 2.09 -47.98 -5.02
N PRO A 983 2.60 -49.22 -5.22
CA PRO A 983 1.95 -50.23 -6.08
C PRO A 983 0.51 -50.63 -5.71
N SER A 984 0.15 -50.53 -4.43
CA SER A 984 -1.23 -50.72 -3.95
C SER A 984 -2.17 -49.60 -4.42
N LEU A 985 -1.71 -48.35 -4.33
CA LEU A 985 -2.42 -47.17 -4.82
C LEU A 985 -2.53 -47.17 -6.35
N ARG A 986 -1.46 -47.57 -7.08
CA ARG A 986 -1.50 -47.73 -8.54
C ARG A 986 -2.59 -48.70 -8.99
N ARG A 987 -2.72 -49.87 -8.34
CA ARG A 987 -3.79 -50.84 -8.62
C ARG A 987 -5.18 -50.29 -8.29
N TRP A 988 -5.34 -49.62 -7.15
CA TRP A 988 -6.61 -49.01 -6.73
C TRP A 988 -7.07 -47.91 -7.71
N ILE A 989 -6.13 -47.07 -8.18
CA ILE A 989 -6.41 -46.00 -9.15
C ILE A 989 -6.77 -46.59 -10.51
N ALA A 990 -5.98 -47.53 -11.04
CA ALA A 990 -6.29 -48.20 -12.30
C ALA A 990 -7.68 -48.87 -12.29
N SER A 991 -8.11 -49.42 -11.14
CA SER A 991 -9.45 -50.02 -10.98
C SER A 991 -10.62 -49.02 -10.96
N ARG A 992 -10.35 -47.70 -10.98
CA ARG A 992 -11.38 -46.64 -10.89
C ARG A 992 -11.27 -45.52 -11.91
N HIS A 993 -10.09 -45.30 -12.46
CA HIS A 993 -9.78 -44.20 -13.37
C HIS A 993 -9.00 -44.67 -14.60
N GLU A 994 -8.96 -45.98 -14.87
CA GLU A 994 -8.22 -46.65 -15.94
C GLU A 994 -6.69 -46.58 -15.79
N SER A 995 -6.12 -45.40 -15.53
CA SER A 995 -4.68 -45.16 -15.36
C SER A 995 -4.35 -44.11 -14.28
N PRO A 996 -3.10 -44.09 -13.77
CA PRO A 996 -2.57 -43.00 -12.96
C PRO A 996 -2.70 -41.61 -13.62
N GLU A 997 -2.52 -41.56 -14.94
CA GLU A 997 -2.59 -40.36 -15.76
C GLU A 997 -4.00 -39.79 -15.78
N ALA A 998 -5.00 -40.59 -16.15
CA ALA A 998 -6.39 -40.16 -16.18
C ALA A 998 -6.94 -39.79 -14.78
N TYR A 999 -6.39 -40.36 -13.69
CA TYR A 999 -6.67 -39.88 -12.32
C TYR A 999 -6.04 -38.51 -12.02
N ALA A 1000 -4.78 -38.29 -12.39
CA ALA A 1000 -4.13 -37.00 -12.21
C ALA A 1000 -4.83 -35.90 -13.02
N ASP A 1001 -5.23 -36.22 -14.27
CA ASP A 1001 -5.97 -35.32 -15.15
C ASP A 1001 -7.37 -35.04 -14.62
N ALA A 1002 -8.10 -36.06 -14.12
CA ALA A 1002 -9.41 -35.87 -13.50
C ALA A 1002 -9.36 -35.03 -12.22
N LEU A 1003 -8.25 -35.07 -11.46
CA LEU A 1003 -8.05 -34.21 -10.29
C LEU A 1003 -7.73 -32.75 -10.65
N LEU A 1004 -6.98 -32.52 -11.73
CA LEU A 1004 -6.47 -31.20 -12.08
C LEU A 1004 -7.34 -30.44 -13.08
N ARG A 1005 -8.19 -31.12 -13.85
CA ARG A 1005 -9.06 -30.52 -14.88
C ARG A 1005 -9.77 -29.25 -14.44
N ARG A 1006 -10.36 -29.21 -13.24
CA ARG A 1006 -11.02 -28.00 -12.73
C ARG A 1006 -10.08 -26.80 -12.57
N GLU A 1007 -8.84 -27.03 -12.15
CA GLU A 1007 -7.82 -25.99 -11.98
C GLU A 1007 -7.22 -25.56 -13.34
N GLU A 1008 -7.22 -26.47 -14.32
CA GLU A 1008 -6.86 -26.21 -15.73
C GLU A 1008 -7.97 -25.43 -16.47
N ASP A 1009 -9.25 -25.80 -16.29
CA ASP A 1009 -10.41 -25.07 -16.80
C ASP A 1009 -10.48 -23.64 -16.24
N GLU A 1010 -10.09 -23.47 -14.97
CA GLU A 1010 -10.00 -22.15 -14.33
C GLU A 1010 -8.85 -21.33 -14.90
N LEU A 1011 -7.66 -21.93 -15.08
CA LEU A 1011 -6.53 -21.31 -15.76
C LEU A 1011 -6.84 -20.91 -17.21
N ALA A 1012 -7.60 -21.73 -17.94
CA ALA A 1012 -8.03 -21.45 -19.31
C ALA A 1012 -8.96 -20.22 -19.35
N ARG A 1013 -10.00 -20.18 -18.50
CA ARG A 1013 -10.89 -19.00 -18.37
C ARG A 1013 -10.16 -17.74 -17.90
N ASP A 1014 -9.21 -17.86 -16.98
CA ASP A 1014 -8.37 -16.73 -16.54
C ASP A 1014 -7.56 -16.16 -17.72
N LEU A 1015 -7.04 -17.02 -18.60
CA LEU A 1015 -6.26 -16.65 -19.78
C LEU A 1015 -7.12 -16.01 -20.87
N GLU A 1016 -8.27 -16.61 -21.15
CA GLU A 1016 -9.29 -16.10 -22.08
C GLU A 1016 -9.77 -14.71 -21.63
N THR A 1017 -10.19 -14.57 -20.36
CA THR A 1017 -10.61 -13.29 -19.77
C THR A 1017 -9.49 -12.24 -19.83
N ALA A 1018 -8.23 -12.63 -19.60
CA ALA A 1018 -7.09 -11.72 -19.68
C ALA A 1018 -6.79 -11.26 -21.12
N ALA A 1019 -7.02 -12.12 -22.11
CA ALA A 1019 -6.85 -11.83 -23.53
C ALA A 1019 -7.99 -10.95 -24.08
N GLU A 1020 -9.26 -11.33 -23.84
CA GLU A 1020 -10.43 -10.52 -24.21
C GLU A 1020 -10.36 -9.09 -23.64
N LEU A 1021 -9.96 -8.98 -22.36
CA LEU A 1021 -9.79 -7.69 -21.69
C LEU A 1021 -8.69 -6.86 -22.36
N TYR A 1022 -7.54 -7.47 -22.66
CA TYR A 1022 -6.43 -6.81 -23.34
C TYR A 1022 -6.79 -6.41 -24.79
N ASP A 1023 -7.43 -7.27 -25.57
CA ASP A 1023 -7.81 -6.96 -26.95
C ASP A 1023 -8.87 -5.85 -27.01
N ARG A 1024 -9.77 -5.75 -26.01
CA ARG A 1024 -10.67 -4.60 -25.86
C ARG A 1024 -9.91 -3.33 -25.46
N GLU A 1025 -9.14 -3.37 -24.37
CA GLU A 1025 -8.31 -2.24 -23.88
C GLU A 1025 -7.41 -1.69 -25.02
N ARG A 1026 -6.78 -2.58 -25.78
CA ARG A 1026 -5.96 -2.29 -26.97
C ARG A 1026 -6.77 -1.70 -28.14
N THR A 1027 -7.95 -2.23 -28.43
CA THR A 1027 -8.79 -1.72 -29.53
C THR A 1027 -9.32 -0.32 -29.21
N GLU A 1028 -9.75 -0.08 -27.98
CA GLU A 1028 -10.17 1.24 -27.49
C GLU A 1028 -9.03 2.26 -27.56
N HIS A 1029 -7.81 1.89 -27.12
CA HIS A 1029 -6.65 2.79 -27.21
C HIS A 1029 -6.13 3.00 -28.64
N LEU A 1030 -6.14 1.99 -29.51
CA LEU A 1030 -5.77 2.20 -30.94
C LEU A 1030 -6.78 3.12 -31.64
N ARG A 1031 -8.07 2.94 -31.38
CA ARG A 1031 -9.12 3.85 -31.87
C ARG A 1031 -8.91 5.28 -31.36
N ALA A 1032 -8.63 5.46 -30.07
CA ALA A 1032 -8.39 6.77 -29.47
C ALA A 1032 -7.19 7.51 -30.09
N VAL A 1033 -6.20 6.77 -30.61
CA VAL A 1033 -4.98 7.30 -31.22
C VAL A 1033 -5.13 7.56 -32.74
N TYR A 1034 -5.93 6.75 -33.46
CA TYR A 1034 -6.03 6.81 -34.93
C TYR A 1034 -7.36 7.36 -35.48
N GLU A 1035 -8.48 7.17 -34.79
CA GLU A 1035 -9.82 7.56 -35.28
C GLU A 1035 -10.39 8.77 -34.52
N ASP A 1036 -10.35 8.73 -33.19
CA ASP A 1036 -10.90 9.79 -32.36
C ASP A 1036 -9.97 11.02 -32.32
N HIS A 1037 -10.45 12.10 -31.68
CA HIS A 1037 -9.74 13.38 -31.48
C HIS A 1037 -9.24 14.11 -32.74
N ARG A 1038 -9.73 13.72 -33.92
CA ARG A 1038 -9.48 14.42 -35.18
C ARG A 1038 -10.03 15.85 -35.18
N ARG A 1039 -9.31 16.73 -35.87
CA ARG A 1039 -9.65 18.13 -36.17
C ARG A 1039 -10.00 18.33 -37.64
N ASP A 1040 -9.66 17.38 -38.51
CA ASP A 1040 -9.86 17.36 -39.97
C ASP A 1040 -9.24 18.55 -40.73
N ALA A 1041 -8.28 19.22 -40.09
CA ALA A 1041 -7.43 20.26 -40.67
C ALA A 1041 -6.06 20.24 -39.98
N ALA A 1042 -4.98 20.48 -40.71
CA ALA A 1042 -3.66 20.73 -40.11
C ALA A 1042 -3.62 22.09 -39.41
N ILE A 1043 -2.69 22.30 -38.47
CA ILE A 1043 -2.52 23.59 -37.77
C ILE A 1043 -2.28 24.73 -38.79
N PRO A 1044 -3.08 25.81 -38.76
CA PRO A 1044 -2.82 26.99 -39.57
C PRO A 1044 -1.64 27.80 -38.99
N LEU A 1045 -0.42 27.48 -39.41
CA LEU A 1045 0.78 28.26 -39.10
C LEU A 1045 1.20 29.12 -40.31
N PRO A 1046 1.11 30.46 -40.24
CA PRO A 1046 1.57 31.33 -41.31
C PRO A 1046 3.12 31.40 -41.34
N PRO A 1047 3.79 31.48 -42.52
CA PRO A 1047 5.25 31.46 -42.61
C PRO A 1047 5.97 32.59 -41.85
N GLU A 1048 5.26 33.67 -41.52
CA GLU A 1048 5.72 34.75 -40.65
C GLU A 1048 6.12 34.26 -39.24
N ALA A 1049 5.70 33.05 -38.83
CA ALA A 1049 6.19 32.37 -37.64
C ALA A 1049 7.67 31.93 -37.71
N PHE A 1050 8.28 31.96 -38.90
CA PHE A 1050 9.71 31.71 -39.14
C PHE A 1050 10.48 32.95 -39.61
N GLY A 1051 9.83 34.12 -39.72
CA GLY A 1051 10.42 35.35 -40.24
C GLY A 1051 11.52 35.98 -39.37
N ALA A 1052 12.21 36.95 -39.98
CA ALA A 1052 13.43 37.59 -39.47
C ALA A 1052 13.32 38.28 -38.10
N ALA A 1053 14.49 38.55 -37.51
CA ALA A 1053 14.68 39.05 -36.15
C ALA A 1053 14.09 40.44 -35.86
N GLY A 1054 13.87 40.74 -34.56
CA GLY A 1054 13.29 42.00 -34.08
C GLY A 1054 12.06 41.77 -33.20
N PHE A 1055 11.18 42.78 -33.10
CA PHE A 1055 9.88 42.66 -32.40
C PHE A 1055 8.98 41.55 -33.00
N SER A 1056 9.15 41.29 -34.31
CA SER A 1056 8.63 40.13 -35.03
C SER A 1056 8.89 38.80 -34.31
N ALA A 1057 10.09 38.59 -33.77
CA ALA A 1057 10.51 37.31 -33.20
C ALA A 1057 9.68 36.90 -31.97
N ILE A 1058 9.18 37.86 -31.17
CA ILE A 1058 8.30 37.58 -30.03
C ILE A 1058 6.93 37.09 -30.53
N ARG A 1059 6.37 37.73 -31.56
CA ARG A 1059 5.11 37.31 -32.18
C ARG A 1059 5.26 35.95 -32.87
N ALA A 1060 6.34 35.74 -33.60
CA ALA A 1060 6.67 34.47 -34.26
C ALA A 1060 6.79 33.31 -33.25
N ARG A 1061 7.52 33.53 -32.15
CA ARG A 1061 7.64 32.57 -31.02
C ARG A 1061 6.30 32.25 -30.37
N SER A 1062 5.43 33.24 -30.20
CA SER A 1062 4.07 33.07 -29.65
C SER A 1062 3.14 32.29 -30.60
N LEU A 1063 3.17 32.59 -31.90
CA LEU A 1063 2.44 31.84 -32.93
C LEU A 1063 2.89 30.37 -32.97
N LEU A 1064 4.19 30.13 -32.92
CA LEU A 1064 4.77 28.78 -32.93
C LEU A 1064 4.38 27.99 -31.68
N ARG A 1065 4.52 28.55 -30.47
CA ARG A 1065 4.02 27.91 -29.23
C ARG A 1065 2.52 27.61 -29.26
N ARG A 1066 1.71 28.52 -29.81
CA ARG A 1066 0.26 28.31 -29.96
C ARG A 1066 -0.03 27.15 -30.93
N ALA A 1067 0.74 27.03 -32.01
CA ALA A 1067 0.65 25.90 -32.92
C ALA A 1067 1.01 24.58 -32.22
N HIS A 1068 2.16 24.50 -31.54
CA HIS A 1068 2.55 23.28 -30.82
C HIS A 1068 1.57 22.88 -29.73
N ARG A 1069 1.04 23.82 -28.95
CA ARG A 1069 -0.02 23.54 -27.95
C ARG A 1069 -1.37 23.16 -28.58
N ALA A 1070 -1.54 23.36 -29.89
CA ALA A 1070 -2.67 22.90 -30.67
C ALA A 1070 -2.38 21.60 -31.46
N ALA A 1071 -1.23 20.94 -31.27
CA ALA A 1071 -0.93 19.65 -31.90
C ALA A 1071 -2.06 18.64 -31.64
N SER A 1072 -2.51 17.99 -32.71
CA SER A 1072 -3.56 16.98 -32.61
C SER A 1072 -3.10 15.79 -31.77
N SER A 1073 -4.00 15.29 -30.91
CA SER A 1073 -3.80 14.02 -30.21
C SER A 1073 -4.18 12.80 -31.08
N ASN A 1074 -4.61 13.02 -32.32
CA ASN A 1074 -4.68 11.97 -33.34
C ASN A 1074 -3.30 11.81 -34.01
N ARG A 1075 -2.77 10.57 -34.05
CA ARG A 1075 -1.41 10.29 -34.50
C ARG A 1075 -1.18 10.54 -36.00
N LEU A 1076 -2.20 10.41 -36.85
CA LEU A 1076 -2.06 10.71 -38.28
C LEU A 1076 -2.05 12.22 -38.53
N GLU A 1077 -2.93 12.97 -37.85
CA GLU A 1077 -2.93 14.43 -37.91
C GLU A 1077 -1.66 15.04 -37.30
N ALA A 1078 -1.03 14.40 -36.31
CA ALA A 1078 0.26 14.84 -35.78
C ALA A 1078 1.38 14.85 -36.86
N TYR A 1079 1.31 13.99 -37.88
CA TYR A 1079 2.21 14.10 -39.05
C TYR A 1079 1.79 15.22 -40.01
N ASP A 1080 0.49 15.48 -40.18
CA ASP A 1080 0.02 16.60 -41.01
C ASP A 1080 0.36 17.95 -40.39
N ASP A 1081 0.29 18.05 -39.06
CA ASP A 1081 0.72 19.18 -38.24
C ASP A 1081 2.23 19.42 -38.35
N GLU A 1082 3.04 18.37 -38.21
CA GLU A 1082 4.48 18.42 -38.49
C GLU A 1082 4.75 18.93 -39.92
N ALA A 1083 4.11 18.33 -40.92
CA ALA A 1083 4.30 18.64 -42.33
C ALA A 1083 3.79 20.04 -42.71
N ALA A 1084 2.82 20.60 -41.99
CA ALA A 1084 2.35 21.98 -42.14
C ALA A 1084 3.37 22.98 -41.55
N VAL A 1085 3.92 22.70 -40.35
CA VAL A 1085 4.94 23.57 -39.75
C VAL A 1085 6.23 23.56 -40.58
N LEU A 1086 6.66 22.40 -41.09
CA LEU A 1086 7.80 22.31 -42.01
C LEU A 1086 7.52 23.00 -43.36
N ALA A 1087 6.28 22.96 -43.87
CA ALA A 1087 5.91 23.72 -45.07
C ALA A 1087 5.99 25.24 -44.84
N ALA A 1088 5.54 25.73 -43.68
CA ALA A 1088 5.63 27.14 -43.31
C ALA A 1088 7.10 27.59 -43.21
N ALA A 1089 7.96 26.79 -42.58
CA ALA A 1089 9.40 27.04 -42.49
C ALA A 1089 10.08 27.11 -43.87
N ALA A 1090 9.86 26.10 -44.73
CA ALA A 1090 10.42 26.09 -46.09
C ALA A 1090 9.88 27.23 -46.97
N SER A 1091 8.64 27.67 -46.75
CA SER A 1091 8.04 28.80 -47.46
C SER A 1091 8.62 30.14 -47.03
N ALA A 1092 8.98 30.31 -45.76
CA ALA A 1092 9.69 31.49 -45.27
C ALA A 1092 11.11 31.56 -45.85
N LEU A 1093 11.87 30.47 -45.77
CA LEU A 1093 13.22 30.38 -46.33
C LEU A 1093 13.26 30.69 -47.84
N ALA A 1094 12.30 30.17 -48.61
CA ALA A 1094 12.18 30.47 -50.03
C ALA A 1094 11.86 31.95 -50.30
N ARG A 1095 10.97 32.58 -49.51
CA ARG A 1095 10.68 34.02 -49.61
C ARG A 1095 11.89 34.89 -49.26
N ASP A 1096 12.73 34.45 -48.33
CA ASP A 1096 13.98 35.11 -47.94
C ASP A 1096 15.16 34.79 -48.90
N GLY A 1097 14.92 34.07 -50.00
CA GLY A 1097 15.92 33.73 -51.03
C GLY A 1097 16.87 32.58 -50.66
N ARG A 1098 16.61 31.86 -49.55
CA ARG A 1098 17.48 30.83 -48.96
C ARG A 1098 17.07 29.42 -49.40
N GLU A 1099 16.97 29.24 -50.72
CA GLU A 1099 16.32 28.07 -51.33
C GLU A 1099 17.04 26.73 -51.02
N GLU A 1100 18.36 26.74 -50.82
CA GLU A 1100 19.09 25.53 -50.39
C GLU A 1100 18.64 25.04 -49.01
N LEU A 1101 18.37 25.95 -48.06
CA LEU A 1101 17.86 25.59 -46.74
C LEU A 1101 16.40 25.14 -46.84
N ALA A 1102 15.63 25.77 -47.74
CA ALA A 1102 14.25 25.38 -47.99
C ALA A 1102 14.17 23.94 -48.55
N ARG A 1103 15.13 23.50 -49.36
CA ARG A 1103 15.25 22.10 -49.82
C ARG A 1103 15.39 21.12 -48.65
N GLU A 1104 16.36 21.35 -47.75
CA GLU A 1104 16.59 20.44 -46.61
C GLU A 1104 15.34 20.28 -45.72
N VAL A 1105 14.62 21.38 -45.46
CA VAL A 1105 13.36 21.37 -44.69
C VAL A 1105 12.24 20.65 -45.45
N ARG A 1106 12.18 20.74 -46.79
CA ARG A 1106 11.24 19.97 -47.63
C ARG A 1106 11.54 18.47 -47.63
N GLU A 1107 12.80 18.05 -47.53
CA GLU A 1107 13.17 16.63 -47.44
C GLU A 1107 12.67 15.99 -46.14
N ILE A 1108 12.83 16.66 -44.99
CA ILE A 1108 12.26 16.19 -43.72
C ILE A 1108 10.73 16.17 -43.75
N ARG A 1109 10.10 17.17 -44.39
CA ARG A 1109 8.66 17.14 -44.64
C ARG A 1109 8.24 15.93 -45.48
N ALA A 1110 9.01 15.58 -46.51
CA ALA A 1110 8.75 14.41 -47.34
C ALA A 1110 8.94 13.10 -46.57
N LEU A 1111 9.92 13.03 -45.66
CA LEU A 1111 10.10 11.89 -44.74
C LEU A 1111 8.87 11.74 -43.82
N ALA A 1112 8.45 12.81 -43.13
CA ALA A 1112 7.27 12.78 -42.25
C ALA A 1112 6.00 12.31 -42.98
N LEU A 1113 5.80 12.74 -44.24
CA LEU A 1113 4.67 12.29 -45.07
C LEU A 1113 4.79 10.82 -45.52
N ARG A 1114 6.00 10.30 -45.79
CA ARG A 1114 6.20 8.85 -46.03
C ARG A 1114 5.91 8.03 -44.78
N THR A 1115 6.42 8.45 -43.63
CA THR A 1115 6.18 7.79 -42.34
C THR A 1115 4.68 7.78 -42.01
N ARG A 1116 3.97 8.90 -42.22
CA ARG A 1116 2.50 8.97 -42.10
C ARG A 1116 1.77 7.94 -42.96
N ALA A 1117 2.21 7.74 -44.21
CA ALA A 1117 1.58 6.78 -45.12
C ALA A 1117 1.78 5.34 -44.64
N ALA A 1118 2.98 5.00 -44.14
CA ALA A 1118 3.27 3.70 -43.54
C ALA A 1118 2.48 3.47 -42.23
N ASP A 1119 2.42 4.47 -41.35
CA ASP A 1119 1.68 4.41 -40.08
C ASP A 1119 0.15 4.26 -40.34
N ALA A 1120 -0.38 4.95 -41.35
CA ALA A 1120 -1.77 4.79 -41.77
C ALA A 1120 -2.06 3.41 -42.39
N ALA A 1121 -1.11 2.81 -43.11
CA ALA A 1121 -1.25 1.44 -43.64
C ALA A 1121 -1.17 0.38 -42.52
N LEU A 1122 -0.35 0.61 -41.49
CA LEU A 1122 -0.32 -0.21 -40.27
C LEU A 1122 -1.66 -0.13 -39.53
N ALA A 1123 -2.21 1.07 -39.35
CA ALA A 1123 -3.49 1.29 -38.69
C ALA A 1123 -4.66 0.55 -39.36
N ARG A 1124 -4.69 0.50 -40.70
CA ARG A 1124 -5.72 -0.23 -41.47
C ARG A 1124 -5.45 -1.73 -41.61
N GLY A 1125 -4.32 -2.25 -41.10
CA GLY A 1125 -3.90 -3.64 -41.30
C GLY A 1125 -3.49 -3.98 -42.75
N GLU A 1126 -3.31 -2.96 -43.59
CA GLU A 1126 -2.88 -3.08 -45.00
C GLU A 1126 -1.36 -3.25 -45.14
N ALA A 1127 -0.59 -2.89 -44.12
CA ALA A 1127 0.85 -3.07 -44.10
C ALA A 1127 1.22 -4.55 -44.33
N PRO A 1128 2.22 -4.85 -45.19
CA PRO A 1128 2.71 -6.21 -45.37
C PRO A 1128 3.08 -6.84 -44.02
N ARG A 1129 2.84 -8.16 -43.88
CA ARG A 1129 3.26 -8.93 -42.70
C ARG A 1129 4.80 -9.07 -42.69
N VAL A 1130 5.51 -8.01 -42.29
CA VAL A 1130 6.97 -7.97 -42.17
C VAL A 1130 7.41 -8.91 -41.05
N GLY A 1131 7.76 -10.14 -41.42
CA GLY A 1131 8.11 -11.21 -40.48
C GLY A 1131 9.26 -10.81 -39.55
N ALA A 1132 8.96 -10.72 -38.25
CA ALA A 1132 9.86 -10.43 -37.13
C ALA A 1132 10.69 -9.11 -37.15
N ARG A 1133 10.88 -8.45 -38.29
CA ARG A 1133 11.69 -7.21 -38.41
C ARG A 1133 10.94 -5.90 -38.13
N GLY A 1134 9.61 -5.96 -38.01
CA GLY A 1134 8.78 -4.82 -37.59
C GLY A 1134 8.82 -3.61 -38.53
N ALA A 1135 8.46 -2.44 -37.99
CA ALA A 1135 8.30 -1.21 -38.77
C ALA A 1135 9.61 -0.71 -39.43
N ALA A 1136 10.79 -1.03 -38.86
CA ALA A 1136 12.07 -0.70 -39.48
C ALA A 1136 12.23 -1.40 -40.84
N GLY A 1137 11.92 -2.70 -40.92
CA GLY A 1137 11.93 -3.44 -42.20
C GLY A 1137 10.84 -2.99 -43.18
N ALA A 1138 9.77 -2.35 -42.71
CA ALA A 1138 8.77 -1.71 -43.58
C ALA A 1138 9.27 -0.38 -44.16
N LEU A 1139 10.12 0.35 -43.43
CA LEU A 1139 10.77 1.58 -43.91
C LEU A 1139 11.91 1.26 -44.88
N GLU A 1140 12.77 0.28 -44.58
CA GLU A 1140 13.80 -0.23 -45.52
C GLU A 1140 13.16 -0.68 -46.86
N ALA A 1141 12.02 -1.37 -46.80
CA ALA A 1141 11.27 -1.79 -47.99
C ALA A 1141 10.49 -0.67 -48.71
N ALA A 1142 10.49 0.55 -48.16
CA ALA A 1142 9.80 1.72 -48.70
C ALA A 1142 10.76 2.80 -49.23
N GLU A 1143 12.08 2.55 -49.25
CA GLU A 1143 13.05 3.43 -49.91
C GLU A 1143 13.08 3.17 -51.43
N PRO A 1144 12.74 4.16 -52.28
CA PRO A 1144 12.92 4.05 -53.72
C PRO A 1144 14.39 4.28 -54.08
N ASP A 1145 15.02 3.28 -54.68
CA ASP A 1145 16.43 3.22 -55.08
C ASP A 1145 17.45 3.43 -53.93
N GLY A 1146 17.87 2.32 -53.32
CA GLY A 1146 19.00 2.32 -52.36
C GLY A 1146 20.30 2.85 -52.97
N ARG A 1147 21.03 3.66 -52.21
CA ARG A 1147 22.30 4.32 -52.58
C ARG A 1147 23.32 4.24 -51.46
#